data_AF-A0A9E3WJ67-F1
#
_entry.id   AF-A0A9E3WJ67-F1
#
_cell.length_a   1.000
_cell.length_b   1.000
_cell.length_c   1.000
_cell.angle_alpha   90.00
_cell.angle_beta   90.00
_cell.angle_gamma   90.00
#
_symmetry.space_group_name_H-M   'P 1'
#
loop_
_entity.id
_entity.type
_entity.pdbx_description
1 polymer ?
#
loop_
_entity_poly.entity_id
_entity_poly.type
_entity_poly.pdbx_seq_one_letter_code
_entity_poly.pdbx_strand_id
1 'polypeptide(L)'
;MKRGSFASSLALACGALLLVGGDATAMAAGAGPGTAPPKGPVLGVLVDEAAVDALPAPPALDRPLGARVVARWSEIETEKGVYDWSRLEPAVAKLSGAGFRVALCLTGSNPVYLADGSAPSPLTGDSVQAWTNFVRSAVRSFAGRVKVFEIWDGPATPLPDRQGPAFDPQVYAYVLKSSALAVRAEAREANAEALVAEGAIAAADVEWQKGLWLQDAAAYIDILPVRIPSGAGDVGQDLGSVFREAVQHPPAPEFWAYAEIAEGSPADEPIACAVQAVSAVAPAAVALARVSGDAAQVVRQAKVLYGLEQALSGFAAAPRGQLSFLDDHQVPVSGARVIGRFLNDAEDDFPTEIVYDSPTPGLAGGQAWLVTDVPDVRDAKVVDPLTGGSVETVPSRVPNQPGSRALRVVFAAHPMVLSFRKAPLPKGLELPTEQLKVESSRGLTAEEIIARYQAVQKLQDDRLDRWKAAARIDYHFKIAQAGTAVDVAIDSTYFWERGGQLEWDQSTYYVNGNKVTWKTIPELPLIQPEKVITLPLDLTLDKTYLYRLRGEDTVDGRPAYVLEFEPANPGVKTSLYHGRVWVDRETFVRIKASLIETNLEPPVVSNEETDVFKPFLGPDGVQYWMLSRIDGEQLWTVGGRNFVVNRQVDFATYDLNLAKPALEEARKSAYASKDLMLRDTDKGYRYLDRQADGTRKVKESVVTRKWFAAAGAYKDSSRSSPVPLAGVNYLDYDMFHKNIQFNVLFAGVLAFVNMTQPSLFGSRIDLTGEAVGVALKGEDKVYDGDVEQVDRRIDIRDQYASVRLGIPAGSFVKFTLIGSFFYEQYASNSDANKALRAENAANGTALRFVLPQDQVQTDGTLQVEFNRKGYGVAASGTWSRRSKWEPWGLFDDTTQAFVSPEPVNKTFTEWDLTGTKEWYLPKFQKVRAEVNYMDGRDLDRFSRYSFSLFGQDHLPGFAGTGVRFDRGLVGRTGYSFNLFGAIRFDVSLERARVLDRSATAGYQVFTGAGLSGNIIGPWQTVIAASYGRAVQSDIPQLVGKQQFLFTILKLF
;
A
#
# COMPACT_ATOMS: atom_id res chain seq x y z
N MET A 1 16.31 -6.03 40.69
CA MET A 1 16.48 -7.42 41.21
C MET A 1 15.13 -7.92 41.66
N LYS A 2 14.39 -8.65 40.81
CA LYS A 2 14.27 -10.13 40.73
C LYS A 2 13.48 -10.77 41.89
N ARG A 3 12.23 -11.20 41.61
CA ARG A 3 11.79 -12.61 41.66
C ARG A 3 10.31 -12.81 41.25
N GLY A 4 10.08 -13.86 40.45
CA GLY A 4 8.83 -14.66 40.32
C GLY A 4 7.72 -14.05 39.44
N SER A 5 6.78 -14.78 38.83
CA SER A 5 6.54 -16.22 38.60
C SER A 5 5.15 -16.31 37.94
N PHE A 6 5.00 -17.13 36.89
CA PHE A 6 3.80 -17.87 36.44
C PHE A 6 2.47 -17.15 36.07
N ALA A 7 2.08 -17.34 34.80
CA ALA A 7 0.82 -17.91 34.28
C ALA A 7 -0.55 -17.45 34.81
N SER A 8 -1.47 -17.06 33.90
CA SER A 8 -2.71 -17.82 33.54
C SER A 8 -3.75 -16.97 32.77
N SER A 9 -4.30 -17.56 31.69
CA SER A 9 -5.70 -17.48 31.13
C SER A 9 -6.25 -16.14 30.59
N LEU A 10 -6.64 -15.99 29.30
CA LEU A 10 -7.80 -16.51 28.51
C LEU A 10 -9.05 -15.57 28.51
N ALA A 11 -9.46 -15.16 27.30
CA ALA A 11 -10.83 -14.87 26.80
C ALA A 11 -11.62 -13.57 27.15
N LEU A 12 -12.08 -12.92 26.06
CA LEU A 12 -13.38 -12.28 25.75
C LEU A 12 -13.89 -10.96 26.39
N ALA A 13 -14.34 -10.08 25.46
CA ALA A 13 -15.57 -9.29 25.42
C ALA A 13 -15.58 -7.78 25.75
N CYS A 14 -16.37 -7.07 24.92
CA CYS A 14 -16.68 -5.64 24.87
C CYS A 14 -17.31 -5.03 26.14
N GLY A 15 -17.16 -3.71 26.31
CA GLY A 15 -18.19 -2.86 26.94
C GLY A 15 -17.72 -1.71 27.85
N ALA A 16 -17.94 -0.47 27.37
CA ALA A 16 -18.37 0.73 28.10
C ALA A 16 -17.45 1.52 29.08
N LEU A 17 -17.18 2.77 28.64
CA LEU A 17 -17.35 4.08 29.30
C LEU A 17 -16.68 4.48 30.65
N LEU A 18 -16.05 5.67 30.55
CA LEU A 18 -16.00 6.84 31.46
C LEU A 18 -14.79 7.09 32.40
N LEU A 19 -14.15 8.23 32.09
CA LEU A 19 -13.68 9.33 32.95
C LEU A 19 -12.65 9.05 34.06
N VAL A 20 -11.46 9.67 33.91
CA VAL A 20 -10.79 10.66 34.79
C VAL A 20 -9.55 11.10 33.96
N GLY A 21 -9.34 12.36 33.54
CA GLY A 21 -9.37 13.61 34.29
C GLY A 21 -7.95 13.91 34.80
N GLY A 22 -7.14 14.66 34.06
CA GLY A 22 -5.79 15.03 34.49
C GLY A 22 -5.01 15.83 33.46
N ASP A 23 -5.14 17.16 33.54
CA ASP A 23 -4.34 18.14 32.83
C ASP A 23 -2.84 18.01 33.14
N ALA A 24 -2.02 18.20 32.10
CA ALA A 24 -0.65 18.69 32.26
C ALA A 24 -0.27 19.52 31.02
N THR A 25 -0.58 20.80 31.08
CA THR A 25 0.02 21.87 30.29
C THR A 25 1.53 21.93 30.55
N ALA A 26 2.35 21.91 29.50
CA ALA A 26 3.47 22.85 29.29
C ALA A 26 4.28 22.45 28.05
N MET A 27 4.42 23.40 27.11
CA MET A 27 5.67 23.82 26.45
C MET A 27 5.38 24.24 25.00
N ALA A 28 5.14 25.53 24.79
CA ALA A 28 5.61 26.25 23.60
C ALA A 28 5.50 27.76 23.87
N ALA A 29 6.60 28.36 24.30
CA ALA A 29 6.81 29.80 24.23
C ALA A 29 7.82 30.06 23.11
N GLY A 30 7.51 30.99 22.19
CA GLY A 30 8.48 31.44 21.20
C GLY A 30 7.92 32.05 19.92
N ALA A 31 7.04 33.06 20.00
CA ALA A 31 6.87 34.04 18.92
C ALA A 31 6.46 35.38 19.54
N GLY A 32 7.21 36.44 19.23
CA GLY A 32 6.94 37.80 19.70
C GLY A 32 5.63 38.39 19.14
N PRO A 33 5.19 39.56 19.61
CA PRO A 33 3.90 40.14 19.26
C PRO A 33 3.98 40.75 17.87
N GLY A 34 3.73 39.94 16.84
CA GLY A 34 3.25 40.45 15.55
C GLY A 34 1.78 40.75 15.70
N THR A 35 1.38 42.01 15.52
CA THR A 35 -0.02 42.43 15.39
C THR A 35 -0.73 41.48 14.42
N ALA A 36 -1.82 40.85 14.88
CA ALA A 36 -2.63 39.99 14.02
C ALA A 36 -3.05 40.78 12.76
N PRO A 37 -3.01 40.18 11.56
CA PRO A 37 -3.45 40.85 10.35
C PRO A 37 -4.91 41.33 10.51
N PRO A 38 -5.27 42.49 9.93
CA PRO A 38 -6.62 43.03 10.05
C PRO A 38 -7.67 42.02 9.55
N LYS A 39 -8.70 41.74 10.37
CA LYS A 39 -9.81 40.83 10.06
C LYS A 39 -10.76 41.46 9.01
N GLY A 40 -11.45 40.62 8.22
CA GLY A 40 -12.53 41.02 7.29
C GLY A 40 -12.33 40.57 5.82
N PRO A 41 -13.35 40.70 4.97
CA PRO A 41 -13.24 40.52 3.51
C PRO A 41 -12.57 41.73 2.82
N VAL A 42 -12.22 41.62 1.54
CA VAL A 42 -11.64 42.71 0.71
C VAL A 42 -12.50 42.95 -0.52
N LEU A 43 -12.82 44.21 -0.80
CA LEU A 43 -13.45 44.64 -2.05
C LEU A 43 -12.42 45.02 -3.11
N GLY A 44 -12.84 45.06 -4.36
CA GLY A 44 -11.97 45.42 -5.46
C GLY A 44 -12.65 45.57 -6.81
N VAL A 45 -11.84 45.73 -7.86
CA VAL A 45 -12.31 46.00 -9.22
C VAL A 45 -11.99 44.86 -10.18
N LEU A 46 -12.98 44.46 -10.98
CA LEU A 46 -12.77 43.75 -12.25
C LEU A 46 -12.73 44.81 -13.36
N VAL A 47 -11.60 44.97 -14.02
CA VAL A 47 -11.39 46.06 -14.96
C VAL A 47 -10.67 45.56 -16.21
N ASP A 48 -11.08 46.04 -17.37
CA ASP A 48 -10.35 45.79 -18.60
C ASP A 48 -9.15 46.73 -18.69
N GLU A 49 -8.08 46.30 -19.34
CA GLU A 49 -6.82 47.06 -19.46
C GLU A 49 -7.06 48.54 -19.85
N ALA A 50 -7.93 48.81 -20.82
CA ALA A 50 -8.23 50.16 -21.31
C ALA A 50 -8.90 51.08 -20.28
N ALA A 51 -9.58 50.51 -19.27
CA ALA A 51 -10.27 51.28 -18.23
C ALA A 51 -9.39 51.54 -16.99
N VAL A 52 -8.20 50.90 -16.89
CA VAL A 52 -7.27 51.08 -15.76
C VAL A 52 -6.80 52.54 -15.65
N ASP A 53 -6.62 53.23 -16.77
CA ASP A 53 -6.20 54.64 -16.80
C ASP A 53 -7.22 55.60 -16.17
N ALA A 54 -8.52 55.26 -16.21
CA ALA A 54 -9.57 56.05 -15.59
C ALA A 54 -9.66 55.83 -14.06
N LEU A 55 -9.07 54.77 -13.50
CA LEU A 55 -9.15 54.49 -12.06
C LEU A 55 -8.46 55.60 -11.24
N PRO A 56 -9.15 56.19 -10.24
CA PRO A 56 -8.53 57.13 -9.31
C PRO A 56 -7.60 56.41 -8.33
N ALA A 57 -6.68 57.14 -7.70
CA ALA A 57 -5.88 56.59 -6.61
C ALA A 57 -6.79 56.25 -5.41
N PRO A 58 -6.63 55.07 -4.78
CA PRO A 58 -7.39 54.72 -3.60
C PRO A 58 -6.97 55.60 -2.40
N PRO A 59 -7.85 55.82 -1.43
CA PRO A 59 -7.48 56.44 -0.16
C PRO A 59 -6.47 55.57 0.61
N ALA A 60 -5.87 56.12 1.66
CA ALA A 60 -5.06 55.31 2.58
C ALA A 60 -5.97 54.33 3.31
N LEU A 61 -5.85 53.04 2.99
CA LEU A 61 -6.63 51.95 3.55
C LEU A 61 -5.72 51.04 4.38
N ASP A 62 -6.27 50.44 5.43
CA ASP A 62 -5.54 49.45 6.26
C ASP A 62 -5.25 48.15 5.50
N ARG A 63 -5.97 47.91 4.40
CA ARG A 63 -5.85 46.73 3.54
C ARG A 63 -5.82 47.10 2.06
N PRO A 64 -5.07 46.37 1.23
CA PRO A 64 -5.03 46.61 -0.21
C PRO A 64 -6.32 46.12 -0.88
N LEU A 65 -6.91 46.97 -1.71
CA LEU A 65 -8.02 46.60 -2.61
C LEU A 65 -7.57 45.54 -3.63
N GLY A 66 -8.48 44.67 -4.04
CA GLY A 66 -8.23 43.74 -5.14
C GLY A 66 -8.36 44.40 -6.52
N ALA A 67 -7.54 43.98 -7.49
CA ALA A 67 -7.75 44.34 -8.89
C ALA A 67 -7.43 43.16 -9.80
N ARG A 68 -8.32 42.83 -10.73
CA ARG A 68 -8.08 41.81 -11.75
C ARG A 68 -7.93 42.44 -13.13
N VAL A 69 -6.87 42.07 -13.83
CA VAL A 69 -6.62 42.40 -15.25
C VAL A 69 -6.41 41.12 -16.06
N VAL A 70 -6.67 41.18 -17.36
CA VAL A 70 -6.62 40.01 -18.26
C VAL A 70 -5.51 40.18 -19.29
N ALA A 71 -4.69 39.14 -19.49
CA ALA A 71 -3.73 39.03 -20.57
C ALA A 71 -4.15 37.91 -21.53
N ARG A 72 -4.32 38.25 -22.82
CA ARG A 72 -4.64 37.29 -23.86
C ARG A 72 -3.36 36.77 -24.53
N TRP A 73 -3.20 35.46 -24.58
CA TRP A 73 -1.98 34.82 -25.08
C TRP A 73 -1.61 35.26 -26.50
N SER A 74 -2.58 35.34 -27.41
CA SER A 74 -2.39 35.78 -28.80
C SER A 74 -1.99 37.25 -28.96
N GLU A 75 -2.27 38.10 -27.97
CA GLU A 75 -1.89 39.51 -27.98
C GLU A 75 -0.46 39.72 -27.45
N ILE A 76 0.04 38.82 -26.60
CA ILE A 76 1.35 38.89 -25.97
C ILE A 76 2.42 38.14 -26.77
N GLU A 77 2.07 37.01 -27.38
CA GLU A 77 2.99 36.19 -28.17
C GLU A 77 2.52 36.12 -29.63
N THR A 78 2.90 37.13 -30.41
CA THR A 78 2.61 37.21 -31.85
C THR A 78 3.63 36.43 -32.71
N GLU A 79 4.83 36.21 -32.17
CA GLU A 79 5.89 35.39 -32.74
C GLU A 79 6.33 34.31 -31.74
N LYS A 80 6.58 33.09 -32.23
CA LYS A 80 6.89 31.91 -31.38
C LYS A 80 8.09 32.16 -30.46
N GLY A 81 7.86 32.16 -29.15
CA GLY A 81 8.86 32.35 -28.10
C GLY A 81 9.20 33.81 -27.78
N VAL A 82 8.54 34.79 -28.40
CA VAL A 82 8.74 36.22 -28.18
C VAL A 82 7.52 36.79 -27.46
N TYR A 83 7.72 37.29 -26.23
CA TYR A 83 6.65 37.79 -25.37
C TYR A 83 6.74 39.32 -25.22
N ASP A 84 5.75 40.05 -25.73
CA ASP A 84 5.65 41.51 -25.59
C ASP A 84 4.62 41.89 -24.52
N TRP A 85 5.13 42.30 -23.35
CA TRP A 85 4.33 42.75 -22.21
C TRP A 85 4.14 44.27 -22.16
N SER A 86 4.67 45.03 -23.14
CA SER A 86 4.73 46.50 -23.11
C SER A 86 3.35 47.17 -23.02
N ARG A 87 2.31 46.53 -23.57
CA ARG A 87 0.94 47.04 -23.54
C ARG A 87 0.31 46.98 -22.14
N LEU A 88 0.54 45.87 -21.42
CA LEU A 88 -0.07 45.60 -20.13
C LEU A 88 0.74 46.16 -18.94
N GLU A 89 2.05 46.36 -19.15
CA GLU A 89 2.97 46.86 -18.13
C GLU A 89 2.54 48.19 -17.47
N PRO A 90 2.10 49.23 -18.19
CA PRO A 90 1.61 50.46 -17.58
C PRO A 90 0.40 50.25 -16.65
N ALA A 91 -0.53 49.36 -17.04
CA ALA A 91 -1.71 49.05 -16.24
C ALA A 91 -1.33 48.33 -14.94
N VAL A 92 -0.47 47.30 -15.01
CA VAL A 92 0.02 46.58 -13.82
C VAL A 92 0.83 47.50 -12.91
N ALA A 93 1.70 48.36 -13.48
CA ALA A 93 2.49 49.32 -12.72
C ALA A 93 1.60 50.35 -12.00
N LYS A 94 0.56 50.87 -12.66
CA LYS A 94 -0.41 51.79 -12.05
C LYS A 94 -1.15 51.15 -10.89
N LEU A 95 -1.66 49.93 -11.07
CA LEU A 95 -2.41 49.21 -10.02
C LEU A 95 -1.50 48.84 -8.84
N SER A 96 -0.33 48.24 -9.10
CA SER A 96 0.61 47.85 -8.05
C SER A 96 1.15 49.08 -7.31
N GLY A 97 1.48 50.16 -8.03
CA GLY A 97 1.95 51.42 -7.43
C GLY A 97 0.87 52.17 -6.63
N ALA A 98 -0.41 51.95 -6.93
CA ALA A 98 -1.54 52.43 -6.15
C ALA A 98 -1.90 51.53 -4.95
N GLY A 99 -1.14 50.44 -4.73
CA GLY A 99 -1.31 49.55 -3.57
C GLY A 99 -2.35 48.44 -3.76
N PHE A 100 -2.80 48.15 -4.98
CA PHE A 100 -3.73 47.03 -5.23
C PHE A 100 -3.05 45.67 -5.09
N ARG A 101 -3.80 44.67 -4.61
CA ARG A 101 -3.47 43.24 -4.77
C ARG A 101 -3.86 42.83 -6.19
N VAL A 102 -2.89 42.87 -7.11
CA VAL A 102 -3.11 42.59 -8.53
C VAL A 102 -3.22 41.08 -8.78
N ALA A 103 -4.31 40.69 -9.43
CA ALA A 103 -4.55 39.37 -10.02
C ALA A 103 -4.45 39.47 -11.56
N LEU A 104 -3.56 38.69 -12.15
CA LEU A 104 -3.38 38.62 -13.59
C LEU A 104 -3.99 37.32 -14.12
N CYS A 105 -5.07 37.44 -14.89
CA CYS A 105 -5.66 36.30 -15.57
C CYS A 105 -4.97 36.07 -16.92
N LEU A 106 -4.37 34.90 -17.08
CA LEU A 106 -3.74 34.45 -18.31
C LEU A 106 -4.75 33.60 -19.07
N THR A 107 -5.12 34.00 -20.30
CA THR A 107 -6.19 33.32 -21.05
C THR A 107 -6.00 33.39 -22.57
N GLY A 108 -6.86 32.68 -23.32
CA GLY A 108 -6.97 32.74 -24.78
C GLY A 108 -6.09 31.73 -25.53
N SER A 109 -6.58 31.27 -26.67
CA SER A 109 -5.82 30.46 -27.63
C SER A 109 -4.76 31.29 -28.36
N ASN A 110 -3.73 30.64 -28.91
CA ASN A 110 -2.74 31.31 -29.76
C ASN A 110 -2.62 30.63 -31.15
N PRO A 111 -2.97 31.31 -32.25
CA PRO A 111 -2.95 30.74 -33.60
C PRO A 111 -1.55 30.33 -34.09
N VAL A 112 -0.48 30.83 -33.47
CA VAL A 112 0.91 30.43 -33.76
C VAL A 112 1.17 28.98 -33.35
N TYR A 113 0.40 28.45 -32.39
CA TYR A 113 0.51 27.07 -31.90
C TYR A 113 -0.72 26.22 -32.22
N LEU A 114 -1.90 26.83 -32.23
CA LEU A 114 -3.21 26.18 -32.36
C LEU A 114 -4.03 26.92 -33.43
N ALA A 115 -3.82 26.56 -34.69
CA ALA A 115 -4.44 27.23 -35.84
C ALA A 115 -5.98 27.13 -35.86
N ASP A 116 -6.54 26.15 -35.16
CA ASP A 116 -7.98 25.94 -34.99
C ASP A 116 -8.60 26.79 -33.87
N GLY A 117 -7.79 27.59 -33.15
CA GLY A 117 -8.25 28.40 -32.02
C GLY A 117 -8.63 27.57 -30.79
N SER A 118 -8.19 26.31 -30.72
CA SER A 118 -8.43 25.45 -29.56
C SER A 118 -7.64 25.90 -28.32
N ALA A 119 -8.04 25.41 -27.16
CA ALA A 119 -7.30 25.61 -25.92
C ALA A 119 -6.08 24.66 -25.84
N PRO A 120 -5.00 25.01 -25.10
CA PRO A 120 -3.85 24.13 -24.94
C PRO A 120 -4.25 22.78 -24.35
N SER A 121 -3.73 21.69 -24.91
CA SER A 121 -4.12 20.33 -24.53
C SER A 121 -2.92 19.39 -24.60
N PRO A 122 -2.76 18.46 -23.64
CA PRO A 122 -1.71 17.43 -23.71
C PRO A 122 -1.92 16.49 -24.89
N LEU A 123 -3.10 16.50 -25.53
CA LEU A 123 -3.41 15.72 -26.72
C LEU A 123 -2.93 16.39 -28.01
N THR A 124 -2.50 17.66 -27.96
CA THR A 124 -2.19 18.48 -29.14
C THR A 124 -0.75 19.00 -29.09
N GLY A 125 0.19 18.20 -29.59
CA GLY A 125 1.60 18.57 -29.78
C GLY A 125 2.25 19.24 -28.57
N ASP A 126 3.07 20.27 -28.82
CA ASP A 126 3.78 21.02 -27.76
C ASP A 126 2.93 22.16 -27.15
N SER A 127 1.61 22.18 -27.34
CA SER A 127 0.76 23.33 -26.98
C SER A 127 0.75 23.64 -25.47
N VAL A 128 0.80 22.62 -24.61
CA VAL A 128 0.90 22.83 -23.14
C VAL A 128 2.27 23.36 -22.75
N GLN A 129 3.34 22.92 -23.41
CA GLN A 129 4.68 23.45 -23.14
C GLN A 129 4.77 24.92 -23.56
N ALA A 130 4.20 25.27 -24.71
CA ALA A 130 4.11 26.65 -25.18
C ALA A 130 3.30 27.53 -24.23
N TRP A 131 2.12 27.08 -23.80
CA TRP A 131 1.31 27.73 -22.77
C TRP A 131 2.10 27.91 -21.45
N THR A 132 2.79 26.87 -21.01
CA THR A 132 3.58 26.91 -19.78
C THR A 132 4.73 27.93 -19.89
N ASN A 133 5.35 28.08 -21.06
CA ASN A 133 6.37 29.10 -21.30
C ASN A 133 5.79 30.52 -21.26
N PHE A 134 4.57 30.72 -21.78
CA PHE A 134 3.83 31.97 -21.63
C PHE A 134 3.53 32.29 -20.17
N VAL A 135 3.09 31.30 -19.39
CA VAL A 135 2.88 31.47 -17.93
C VAL A 135 4.19 31.84 -17.22
N ARG A 136 5.30 31.18 -17.55
CA ARG A 136 6.62 31.51 -16.99
C ARG A 136 7.06 32.93 -17.34
N SER A 137 6.85 33.36 -18.59
CA SER A 137 7.22 34.71 -19.01
C SER A 137 6.40 35.77 -18.29
N ALA A 138 5.11 35.53 -18.02
CA ALA A 138 4.29 36.42 -17.22
C ALA A 138 4.84 36.59 -15.79
N VAL A 139 5.19 35.48 -15.13
CA VAL A 139 5.70 35.53 -13.74
C VAL A 139 7.03 36.26 -13.67
N ARG A 140 7.93 36.03 -14.64
CA ARG A 140 9.21 36.76 -14.73
C ARG A 140 9.03 38.26 -14.93
N SER A 141 8.11 38.66 -15.82
CA SER A 141 7.86 40.07 -16.13
C SER A 141 7.24 40.84 -14.96
N PHE A 142 6.40 40.18 -14.15
CA PHE A 142 5.60 40.85 -13.11
C PHE A 142 5.91 40.40 -11.68
N ALA A 143 7.03 39.71 -11.45
CA ALA A 143 7.44 39.25 -10.14
C ALA A 143 7.38 40.38 -9.09
N GLY A 144 6.72 40.13 -7.96
CA GLY A 144 6.54 41.09 -6.87
C GLY A 144 5.43 42.14 -7.08
N ARG A 145 4.99 42.38 -8.32
CA ARG A 145 3.91 43.33 -8.65
C ARG A 145 2.55 42.65 -8.83
N VAL A 146 2.55 41.41 -9.34
CA VAL A 146 1.37 40.53 -9.41
C VAL A 146 1.44 39.51 -8.28
N LYS A 147 0.35 39.37 -7.53
CA LYS A 147 0.25 38.45 -6.39
C LYS A 147 -0.53 37.19 -6.70
N VAL A 148 -1.46 37.26 -7.65
CA VAL A 148 -2.30 36.11 -8.04
C VAL A 148 -2.19 35.93 -9.55
N PHE A 149 -1.87 34.70 -9.97
CA PHE A 149 -1.92 34.29 -11.37
C PHE A 149 -3.12 33.38 -11.56
N GLU A 150 -4.13 33.87 -12.29
CA GLU A 150 -5.34 33.13 -12.61
C GLU A 150 -5.16 32.40 -13.94
N ILE A 151 -5.39 31.09 -13.95
CA ILE A 151 -5.17 30.25 -15.11
C ILE A 151 -6.49 30.07 -15.86
N TRP A 152 -6.62 30.73 -16.99
CA TRP A 152 -7.79 30.78 -17.85
C TRP A 152 -8.95 31.63 -17.33
N ASP A 153 -9.80 32.14 -18.23
CA ASP A 153 -11.01 32.91 -17.88
C ASP A 153 -12.25 32.12 -18.33
N GLY A 154 -12.97 31.50 -17.39
CA GLY A 154 -14.13 30.66 -17.69
C GLY A 154 -13.78 29.30 -18.33
N PRO A 155 -13.07 28.40 -17.62
CA PRO A 155 -12.68 27.10 -18.17
C PRO A 155 -13.87 26.15 -18.35
N ALA A 156 -14.94 26.29 -17.57
CA ALA A 156 -16.13 25.47 -17.67
C ALA A 156 -17.09 25.92 -18.79
N THR A 157 -17.34 27.23 -18.88
CA THR A 157 -18.31 27.82 -19.81
C THR A 157 -17.68 29.00 -20.57
N PRO A 158 -17.62 28.95 -21.93
CA PRO A 158 -17.08 30.02 -22.76
C PRO A 158 -17.82 31.34 -22.58
N LEU A 159 -17.08 32.45 -22.57
CA LEU A 159 -17.66 33.79 -22.50
C LEU A 159 -17.86 34.39 -23.90
N PRO A 160 -19.01 35.04 -24.19
CA PRO A 160 -19.33 35.57 -25.52
C PRO A 160 -18.33 36.59 -26.10
N ASP A 161 -17.62 37.32 -25.23
CA ASP A 161 -16.71 38.43 -25.52
C ASP A 161 -15.23 38.09 -25.30
N ARG A 162 -14.92 36.88 -24.78
CA ARG A 162 -13.55 36.44 -24.44
C ARG A 162 -13.27 35.08 -25.06
N GLN A 163 -12.49 35.10 -26.14
CA GLN A 163 -12.17 33.91 -26.96
C GLN A 163 -11.55 32.78 -26.11
N GLY A 164 -12.23 31.63 -26.03
CA GLY A 164 -11.70 30.37 -25.51
C GLY A 164 -12.76 29.26 -25.49
N PRO A 165 -12.47 28.04 -25.96
CA PRO A 165 -13.42 26.92 -25.86
C PRO A 165 -13.55 26.43 -24.41
N ALA A 166 -14.65 25.74 -24.11
CA ALA A 166 -14.84 25.05 -22.85
C ALA A 166 -13.78 23.95 -22.74
N PHE A 167 -13.18 23.79 -21.57
CA PHE A 167 -12.30 22.67 -21.33
C PHE A 167 -13.10 21.43 -20.92
N ASP A 168 -12.61 20.27 -21.31
CA ASP A 168 -12.83 19.07 -20.53
C ASP A 168 -12.08 19.20 -19.17
N PRO A 169 -12.69 18.85 -18.02
CA PRO A 169 -12.05 19.00 -16.71
C PRO A 169 -10.69 18.30 -16.59
N GLN A 170 -10.47 17.17 -17.27
CA GLN A 170 -9.21 16.43 -17.22
C GLN A 170 -8.11 17.16 -17.99
N VAL A 171 -8.45 17.69 -19.16
CA VAL A 171 -7.53 18.51 -19.98
C VAL A 171 -7.15 19.78 -19.22
N TYR A 172 -8.13 20.46 -18.62
CA TYR A 172 -7.88 21.65 -17.81
C TYR A 172 -7.02 21.35 -16.60
N ALA A 173 -7.27 20.24 -15.89
CA ALA A 173 -6.46 19.83 -14.74
C ALA A 173 -4.97 19.75 -15.10
N TYR A 174 -4.64 19.20 -16.28
CA TYR A 174 -3.25 19.11 -16.74
C TYR A 174 -2.63 20.49 -16.99
N VAL A 175 -3.36 21.39 -17.68
CA VAL A 175 -2.94 22.77 -17.95
C VAL A 175 -2.77 23.56 -16.66
N LEU A 176 -3.74 23.47 -15.75
CA LEU A 176 -3.76 24.13 -14.45
C LEU A 176 -2.59 23.69 -13.57
N LYS A 177 -2.38 22.37 -13.40
CA LYS A 177 -1.27 21.83 -12.60
C LYS A 177 0.09 22.23 -13.15
N SER A 178 0.27 22.13 -14.48
CA SER A 178 1.52 22.53 -15.15
C SER A 178 1.80 24.02 -14.96
N SER A 179 0.76 24.85 -15.08
CA SER A 179 0.85 26.30 -14.86
C SER A 179 1.15 26.63 -13.39
N ALA A 180 0.50 25.96 -12.44
CA ALA A 180 0.71 26.17 -11.01
C ALA A 180 2.15 25.87 -10.59
N LEU A 181 2.71 24.75 -11.08
CA LEU A 181 4.11 24.39 -10.85
C LEU A 181 5.06 25.41 -11.48
N ALA A 182 4.75 25.91 -12.69
CA ALA A 182 5.53 26.95 -13.34
C ALA A 182 5.50 28.27 -12.55
N VAL A 183 4.33 28.74 -12.13
CA VAL A 183 4.17 29.94 -11.29
C VAL A 183 4.99 29.82 -10.01
N ARG A 184 4.85 28.71 -9.28
CA ARG A 184 5.57 28.51 -8.00
C ARG A 184 7.08 28.41 -8.19
N ALA A 185 7.55 27.79 -9.28
CA ALA A 185 8.98 27.69 -9.58
C ALA A 185 9.60 29.06 -9.89
N GLU A 186 8.99 29.82 -10.80
CA GLU A 186 9.49 31.14 -11.21
C GLU A 186 9.37 32.17 -10.08
N ALA A 187 8.29 32.14 -9.30
CA ALA A 187 8.13 33.01 -8.15
C ALA A 187 9.19 32.74 -7.08
N ARG A 188 9.52 31.47 -6.81
CA ARG A 188 10.62 31.10 -5.90
C ARG A 188 11.97 31.61 -6.42
N GLU A 189 12.23 31.49 -7.72
CA GLU A 189 13.47 31.99 -8.32
C GLU A 189 13.59 33.51 -8.21
N ALA A 190 12.48 34.24 -8.38
CA ALA A 190 12.42 35.69 -8.21
C ALA A 190 12.32 36.14 -6.75
N ASN A 191 12.34 35.22 -5.78
CA ASN A 191 12.09 35.49 -4.35
C ASN A 191 10.81 36.31 -4.11
N ALA A 192 9.76 36.00 -4.86
CA ALA A 192 8.45 36.63 -4.80
C ALA A 192 7.40 35.64 -4.33
N GLU A 193 6.39 36.14 -3.62
CA GLU A 193 5.18 35.37 -3.33
C GLU A 193 4.21 35.46 -4.51
N ALA A 194 3.73 34.32 -4.97
CA ALA A 194 2.70 34.21 -5.99
C ALA A 194 1.71 33.10 -5.62
N LEU A 195 0.42 33.42 -5.69
CA LEU A 195 -0.68 32.50 -5.51
C LEU A 195 -1.25 32.11 -6.87
N VAL A 196 -1.80 30.91 -6.95
CA VAL A 196 -2.43 30.39 -8.16
C VAL A 196 -3.94 30.36 -7.97
N ALA A 197 -4.67 31.03 -8.86
CA ALA A 197 -6.12 30.86 -8.97
C ALA A 197 -6.44 29.98 -10.17
N GLU A 198 -7.42 29.08 -10.03
CA GLU A 198 -8.08 28.56 -11.22
C GLU A 198 -8.97 29.64 -11.86
N GLY A 199 -9.40 29.38 -13.09
CA GLY A 199 -10.30 30.26 -13.80
C GLY A 199 -11.70 30.24 -13.20
N ALA A 200 -12.33 31.41 -13.14
CA ALA A 200 -13.62 31.56 -12.47
C ALA A 200 -14.73 30.66 -13.03
N ILE A 201 -15.50 30.04 -12.12
CA ILE A 201 -16.67 29.20 -12.43
C ILE A 201 -17.97 29.86 -11.94
N ALA A 202 -19.11 29.56 -12.56
CA ALA A 202 -20.42 29.92 -12.00
C ALA A 202 -20.97 28.79 -11.11
N ALA A 203 -21.98 29.08 -10.29
CA ALA A 203 -22.66 28.04 -9.49
C ALA A 203 -23.26 26.91 -10.36
N ALA A 204 -23.67 27.23 -11.60
CA ALA A 204 -24.14 26.25 -12.57
C ALA A 204 -23.05 25.26 -13.05
N ASP A 205 -21.77 25.62 -12.91
CA ASP A 205 -20.63 24.83 -13.37
C ASP A 205 -20.11 23.85 -12.28
N VAL A 206 -20.81 23.72 -11.14
CA VAL A 206 -20.38 22.86 -10.01
C VAL A 206 -20.09 21.42 -10.43
N GLU A 207 -20.88 20.83 -11.33
CA GLU A 207 -20.63 19.47 -11.79
C GLU A 207 -19.34 19.35 -12.64
N TRP A 208 -19.03 20.38 -13.42
CA TRP A 208 -17.73 20.47 -14.10
C TRP A 208 -16.59 20.60 -13.09
N GLN A 209 -16.79 21.41 -12.04
CA GLN A 209 -15.82 21.59 -10.96
C GLN A 209 -15.56 20.30 -10.16
N LYS A 210 -16.59 19.48 -9.93
CA LYS A 210 -16.44 18.13 -9.37
C LYS A 210 -15.56 17.25 -10.25
N GLY A 211 -15.72 17.34 -11.57
CA GLY A 211 -14.82 16.70 -12.54
C GLY A 211 -13.37 17.12 -12.37
N LEU A 212 -13.12 18.41 -12.10
CA LEU A 212 -11.79 18.97 -11.87
C LEU A 212 -11.20 18.52 -10.51
N TRP A 213 -12.00 18.51 -9.44
CA TRP A 213 -11.58 18.00 -8.12
C TRP A 213 -11.26 16.50 -8.14
N LEU A 214 -11.96 15.70 -8.97
CA LEU A 214 -11.62 14.29 -9.18
C LEU A 214 -10.21 14.08 -9.75
N GLN A 215 -9.63 15.11 -10.36
CA GLN A 215 -8.26 15.12 -10.87
C GLN A 215 -7.27 15.71 -9.86
N ASP A 216 -7.60 15.85 -8.57
CA ASP A 216 -6.72 16.40 -7.52
C ASP A 216 -6.23 17.83 -7.79
N ALA A 217 -6.98 18.62 -8.54
CA ALA A 217 -6.64 20.02 -8.85
C ALA A 217 -6.60 20.92 -7.61
N ALA A 218 -7.36 20.59 -6.56
CA ALA A 218 -7.47 21.38 -5.32
C ALA A 218 -6.11 21.63 -4.65
N ALA A 219 -5.18 20.68 -4.71
CA ALA A 219 -3.84 20.82 -4.10
C ALA A 219 -2.92 21.81 -4.84
N TYR A 220 -3.29 22.23 -6.06
CA TYR A 220 -2.47 23.06 -6.94
C TYR A 220 -2.96 24.51 -7.04
N ILE A 221 -4.11 24.81 -6.44
CA ILE A 221 -4.72 26.14 -6.44
C ILE A 221 -4.77 26.68 -5.01
N ASP A 222 -4.57 27.98 -4.90
CA ASP A 222 -4.70 28.73 -3.65
C ASP A 222 -6.06 29.44 -3.58
N ILE A 223 -6.65 29.75 -4.74
CA ILE A 223 -7.87 30.55 -4.86
C ILE A 223 -8.86 29.89 -5.84
N LEU A 224 -10.14 29.87 -5.45
CA LEU A 224 -11.29 29.47 -6.28
C LEU A 224 -12.21 30.68 -6.51
N PRO A 225 -12.15 31.33 -7.69
CA PRO A 225 -13.05 32.41 -8.02
C PRO A 225 -14.43 31.90 -8.47
N VAL A 226 -15.50 32.47 -7.92
CA VAL A 226 -16.88 32.20 -8.31
C VAL A 226 -17.46 33.43 -8.99
N ARG A 227 -17.90 33.27 -10.24
CA ARG A 227 -18.54 34.31 -11.05
C ARG A 227 -20.01 34.43 -10.67
N ILE A 228 -20.43 35.67 -10.41
CA ILE A 228 -21.79 36.02 -10.01
C ILE A 228 -22.30 37.04 -11.04
N PRO A 229 -23.24 36.67 -11.93
CA PRO A 229 -23.86 37.65 -12.82
C PRO A 229 -24.76 38.59 -12.02
N SER A 230 -24.67 39.90 -12.26
CA SER A 230 -25.53 40.88 -11.60
C SER A 230 -27.00 40.59 -11.91
N GLY A 231 -27.90 40.64 -10.92
CA GLY A 231 -29.28 40.20 -11.11
C GLY A 231 -29.50 38.67 -11.08
N ALA A 232 -28.46 37.89 -10.76
CA ALA A 232 -28.64 36.52 -10.24
C ALA A 232 -29.58 36.52 -9.03
N GLY A 233 -30.13 35.35 -8.69
CA GLY A 233 -31.04 35.17 -7.55
C GLY A 233 -30.38 35.44 -6.21
N ASP A 234 -30.45 34.49 -5.28
CA ASP A 234 -29.80 34.65 -3.97
C ASP A 234 -28.29 34.44 -4.09
N VAL A 235 -27.51 35.53 -4.16
CA VAL A 235 -26.03 35.52 -4.22
C VAL A 235 -25.41 34.67 -3.11
N GLY A 236 -26.01 34.67 -1.92
CA GLY A 236 -25.55 33.84 -0.79
C GLY A 236 -25.79 32.35 -1.04
N GLN A 237 -26.88 31.99 -1.72
CA GLN A 237 -27.17 30.62 -2.12
C GLN A 237 -26.17 30.12 -3.18
N ASP A 238 -25.87 30.93 -4.19
CA ASP A 238 -24.94 30.57 -5.27
C ASP A 238 -23.54 30.29 -4.70
N LEU A 239 -22.99 31.20 -3.89
CA LEU A 239 -21.70 30.99 -3.22
C LEU A 239 -21.76 29.81 -2.24
N GLY A 240 -22.82 29.69 -1.46
CA GLY A 240 -23.01 28.60 -0.50
C GLY A 240 -23.11 27.22 -1.15
N SER A 241 -23.57 27.15 -2.41
CA SER A 241 -23.63 25.90 -3.17
C SER A 241 -22.23 25.40 -3.56
N VAL A 242 -21.39 26.30 -4.09
CA VAL A 242 -20.00 25.98 -4.47
C VAL A 242 -19.16 25.70 -3.22
N PHE A 243 -19.30 26.52 -2.18
CA PHE A 243 -18.56 26.37 -0.92
C PHE A 243 -18.80 25.02 -0.25
N ARG A 244 -20.06 24.58 -0.14
CA ARG A 244 -20.40 23.29 0.48
C ARG A 244 -19.78 22.11 -0.25
N GLU A 245 -19.61 22.21 -1.57
CA GLU A 245 -18.95 21.16 -2.34
C GLU A 245 -17.43 21.25 -2.19
N ALA A 246 -16.83 22.44 -2.31
CA ALA A 246 -15.37 22.60 -2.21
C ALA A 246 -14.79 22.15 -0.86
N VAL A 247 -15.51 22.36 0.25
CA VAL A 247 -15.06 21.91 1.59
C VAL A 247 -14.99 20.38 1.69
N GLN A 248 -15.71 19.65 0.83
CA GLN A 248 -15.59 18.18 0.73
C GLN A 248 -14.32 17.73 -0.01
N HIS A 249 -13.58 18.66 -0.65
CA HIS A 249 -12.40 18.40 -1.47
C HIS A 249 -11.16 19.17 -0.98
N PRO A 250 -10.53 18.74 0.13
CA PRO A 250 -9.38 19.42 0.74
C PRO A 250 -8.07 19.28 -0.06
N PRO A 251 -7.13 20.25 0.00
CA PRO A 251 -7.22 21.50 0.74
C PRO A 251 -8.22 22.47 0.09
N ALA A 252 -9.10 23.07 0.91
CA ALA A 252 -10.09 24.01 0.40
C ALA A 252 -9.39 25.35 0.07
N PRO A 253 -9.49 25.85 -1.18
CA PRO A 253 -8.90 27.11 -1.58
C PRO A 253 -9.62 28.33 -0.95
N GLU A 254 -8.97 29.49 -0.96
CA GLU A 254 -9.58 30.77 -0.62
C GLU A 254 -10.67 31.12 -1.66
N PHE A 255 -11.86 31.50 -1.22
CA PHE A 255 -12.97 31.84 -2.13
C PHE A 255 -12.93 33.30 -2.56
N TRP A 256 -12.92 33.54 -3.87
CA TRP A 256 -13.08 34.87 -4.45
C TRP A 256 -14.44 34.97 -5.15
N ALA A 257 -15.01 36.17 -5.21
CA ALA A 257 -16.26 36.44 -5.89
C ALA A 257 -16.06 37.47 -7.00
N TYR A 258 -16.45 37.14 -8.23
CA TYR A 258 -16.39 38.03 -9.39
C TYR A 258 -17.79 38.47 -9.77
N ALA A 259 -18.19 39.66 -9.32
CA ALA A 259 -19.47 40.25 -9.65
C ALA A 259 -19.40 40.91 -11.04
N GLU A 260 -20.05 40.30 -12.01
CA GLU A 260 -20.09 40.72 -13.41
C GLU A 260 -21.40 41.45 -13.73
N ILE A 261 -21.44 42.23 -14.81
CA ILE A 261 -22.67 42.88 -15.28
C ILE A 261 -23.47 41.90 -16.15
N ALA A 262 -24.72 41.63 -15.79
CA ALA A 262 -25.70 41.00 -16.68
C ALA A 262 -26.45 42.03 -17.52
N GLU A 263 -26.92 41.57 -18.68
CA GLU A 263 -27.67 42.37 -19.63
C GLU A 263 -28.92 43.00 -18.98
N GLY A 264 -29.06 44.33 -19.11
CA GLY A 264 -30.19 45.08 -18.54
C GLY A 264 -30.09 45.44 -17.05
N SER A 265 -29.01 45.06 -16.36
CA SER A 265 -28.79 45.46 -14.95
C SER A 265 -28.36 46.92 -14.81
N PRO A 266 -28.71 47.61 -13.69
CA PRO A 266 -28.14 48.91 -13.36
C PRO A 266 -26.60 48.87 -13.31
N ALA A 267 -25.96 49.98 -13.71
CA ALA A 267 -24.52 50.09 -13.79
C ALA A 267 -23.78 49.75 -12.47
N ASP A 268 -24.38 50.10 -11.32
CA ASP A 268 -23.76 49.95 -10.01
C ASP A 268 -24.18 48.63 -9.30
N GLU A 269 -24.97 47.78 -9.95
CA GLU A 269 -25.40 46.47 -9.43
C GLU A 269 -24.24 45.51 -9.09
N PRO A 270 -23.12 45.44 -9.86
CA PRO A 270 -21.98 44.61 -9.48
C PRO A 270 -21.37 44.98 -8.13
N ILE A 271 -21.43 46.26 -7.75
CA ILE A 271 -20.96 46.74 -6.43
C ILE A 271 -21.83 46.12 -5.34
N ALA A 272 -23.16 46.12 -5.54
CA ALA A 272 -24.08 45.52 -4.60
C ALA A 272 -23.89 43.99 -4.49
N CYS A 273 -23.68 43.30 -5.61
CA CYS A 273 -23.37 41.87 -5.62
C CYS A 273 -22.04 41.55 -4.91
N ALA A 274 -21.01 42.38 -5.07
CA ALA A 274 -19.75 42.19 -4.35
C ALA A 274 -19.93 42.32 -2.83
N VAL A 275 -20.73 43.29 -2.37
CA VAL A 275 -21.08 43.44 -0.93
C VAL A 275 -21.89 42.24 -0.43
N GLN A 276 -22.83 41.74 -1.22
CA GLN A 276 -23.59 40.52 -0.89
C GLN A 276 -22.67 39.30 -0.78
N ALA A 277 -21.71 39.16 -1.69
CA ALA A 277 -20.76 38.06 -1.70
C ALA A 277 -19.88 38.01 -0.44
N VAL A 278 -19.45 39.17 0.05
CA VAL A 278 -18.63 39.26 1.27
C VAL A 278 -19.45 39.26 2.56
N SER A 279 -20.78 39.41 2.49
CA SER A 279 -21.70 39.30 3.65
C SER A 279 -22.45 37.97 3.72
N ALA A 280 -22.21 37.06 2.76
CA ALA A 280 -22.82 35.74 2.73
C ALA A 280 -22.42 34.89 3.95
N VAL A 281 -23.21 33.84 4.24
CA VAL A 281 -22.93 32.89 5.34
C VAL A 281 -21.56 32.22 5.17
N ALA A 282 -21.18 31.93 3.93
CA ALA A 282 -19.83 31.55 3.55
C ALA A 282 -19.23 32.72 2.74
N PRO A 283 -18.63 33.73 3.43
CA PRO A 283 -18.23 34.96 2.76
C PRO A 283 -17.01 34.74 1.87
N ALA A 284 -17.01 35.38 0.70
CA ALA A 284 -15.82 35.47 -0.12
C ALA A 284 -14.73 36.28 0.60
N ALA A 285 -13.48 35.83 0.54
CA ALA A 285 -12.35 36.56 1.13
C ALA A 285 -12.03 37.83 0.33
N VAL A 286 -12.24 37.78 -0.99
CA VAL A 286 -12.13 38.93 -1.89
C VAL A 286 -13.35 38.94 -2.82
N ALA A 287 -14.02 40.09 -2.96
CA ALA A 287 -15.04 40.29 -3.97
C ALA A 287 -14.68 41.45 -4.91
N LEU A 288 -14.63 41.15 -6.20
CA LEU A 288 -14.29 42.11 -7.23
C LEU A 288 -15.56 42.45 -8.03
N ALA A 289 -15.85 43.75 -8.15
CA ALA A 289 -16.98 44.25 -8.92
C ALA A 289 -16.53 44.77 -10.28
N ARG A 290 -17.24 44.39 -11.35
CA ARG A 290 -17.04 44.94 -12.69
C ARG A 290 -17.31 46.43 -12.71
N VAL A 291 -16.29 47.20 -13.08
CA VAL A 291 -16.40 48.63 -13.39
C VAL A 291 -16.37 48.80 -14.91
N SER A 292 -17.33 49.54 -15.45
CA SER A 292 -17.48 49.71 -16.90
C SER A 292 -18.25 50.99 -17.24
N GLY A 293 -18.22 51.39 -18.51
CA GLY A 293 -18.81 52.65 -18.99
C GLY A 293 -17.73 53.67 -19.37
N ASP A 294 -18.12 54.93 -19.46
CA ASP A 294 -17.17 56.02 -19.74
C ASP A 294 -16.24 56.29 -18.54
N ALA A 295 -15.20 57.10 -18.75
CA ALA A 295 -14.21 57.40 -17.71
C ALA A 295 -14.83 58.02 -16.44
N ALA A 296 -15.88 58.85 -16.58
CA ALA A 296 -16.53 59.47 -15.43
C ALA A 296 -17.33 58.44 -14.61
N GLN A 297 -17.97 57.49 -15.29
CA GLN A 297 -18.66 56.37 -14.68
C GLN A 297 -17.69 55.44 -13.94
N VAL A 298 -16.59 55.05 -14.58
CA VAL A 298 -15.54 54.22 -13.95
C VAL A 298 -14.98 54.90 -12.70
N VAL A 299 -14.68 56.20 -12.76
CA VAL A 299 -14.22 56.99 -11.60
C VAL A 299 -15.24 56.97 -10.47
N ARG A 300 -16.53 57.16 -10.77
CA ARG A 300 -17.61 57.15 -9.76
C ARG A 300 -17.70 55.79 -9.09
N GLN A 301 -17.78 54.72 -9.88
CA GLN A 301 -17.91 53.34 -9.37
C GLN A 301 -16.73 52.93 -8.50
N ALA A 302 -15.50 53.26 -8.93
CA ALA A 302 -14.30 53.03 -8.16
C ALA A 302 -14.35 53.75 -6.79
N LYS A 303 -14.77 55.03 -6.77
CA LYS A 303 -14.90 55.79 -5.51
C LYS A 303 -15.92 55.17 -4.55
N VAL A 304 -17.07 54.72 -5.05
CA VAL A 304 -18.07 54.01 -4.23
C VAL A 304 -17.45 52.75 -3.61
N LEU A 305 -16.76 51.93 -4.41
CA LEU A 305 -16.06 50.72 -3.93
C LEU A 305 -15.01 51.05 -2.85
N TYR A 306 -14.21 52.10 -3.05
CA TYR A 306 -13.18 52.49 -2.10
C TYR A 306 -13.78 52.99 -0.79
N GLY A 307 -14.87 53.76 -0.85
CA GLY A 307 -15.60 54.21 0.33
C GLY A 307 -16.29 53.07 1.07
N LEU A 308 -16.78 52.05 0.36
CA LEU A 308 -17.34 50.85 0.97
C LEU A 308 -16.24 50.02 1.67
N GLU A 309 -15.09 49.80 1.02
CA GLU A 309 -13.94 49.13 1.65
C GLU A 309 -13.50 49.87 2.92
N GLN A 310 -13.44 51.20 2.86
CA GLN A 310 -13.09 52.03 4.01
C GLN A 310 -14.12 51.91 5.14
N ALA A 311 -15.42 51.95 4.82
CA ALA A 311 -16.49 51.85 5.81
C ALA A 311 -16.56 50.47 6.47
N LEU A 312 -16.15 49.41 5.74
CA LEU A 312 -16.18 48.03 6.21
C LEU A 312 -14.83 47.56 6.80
N SER A 313 -13.79 48.41 6.79
CA SER A 313 -12.49 48.08 7.36
C SER A 313 -12.62 47.73 8.85
N GLY A 314 -12.15 46.54 9.23
CA GLY A 314 -12.23 46.02 10.60
C GLY A 314 -13.56 45.33 10.96
N PHE A 315 -14.50 45.23 10.03
CA PHE A 315 -15.76 44.51 10.25
C PHE A 315 -15.76 43.12 9.58
N ALA A 316 -16.41 42.16 10.23
CA ALA A 316 -16.64 40.81 9.71
C ALA A 316 -18.11 40.64 9.29
N ALA A 317 -18.38 39.76 8.32
CA ALA A 317 -19.74 39.43 7.91
C ALA A 317 -20.59 38.93 9.08
N ALA A 318 -21.83 39.40 9.19
CA ALA A 318 -22.76 39.04 10.25
C ALA A 318 -24.09 38.55 9.66
N PRO A 319 -24.83 37.68 10.37
CA PRO A 319 -26.16 37.24 9.93
C PRO A 319 -27.08 38.42 9.68
N ARG A 320 -27.68 38.47 8.48
CA ARG A 320 -28.51 39.59 8.03
C ARG A 320 -29.62 39.98 9.03
N GLY A 321 -30.21 39.01 9.72
CA GLY A 321 -31.24 39.25 10.73
C GLY A 321 -32.58 39.69 10.15
N GLN A 322 -33.48 40.17 11.01
CA GLN A 322 -34.81 40.65 10.61
C GLN A 322 -34.75 42.16 10.35
N LEU A 323 -34.47 42.54 9.10
CA LEU A 323 -34.38 43.92 8.66
C LEU A 323 -35.45 44.22 7.61
N SER A 324 -36.14 45.36 7.75
CA SER A 324 -37.16 45.78 6.79
C SER A 324 -37.22 47.30 6.65
N PHE A 325 -37.65 47.79 5.48
CA PHE A 325 -37.85 49.20 5.23
C PHE A 325 -39.34 49.53 5.31
N LEU A 326 -39.68 50.56 6.08
CA LEU A 326 -41.03 51.10 6.19
C LEU A 326 -41.06 52.57 5.74
N ASP A 327 -42.16 53.00 5.14
CA ASP A 327 -42.43 54.42 4.88
C ASP A 327 -42.96 55.14 6.13
N ASP A 328 -43.30 56.43 5.99
CA ASP A 328 -43.88 57.24 7.07
C ASP A 328 -45.28 56.77 7.52
N HIS A 329 -45.93 55.89 6.74
CA HIS A 329 -47.22 55.27 7.04
C HIS A 329 -47.08 53.83 7.56
N GLN A 330 -45.86 53.39 7.89
CA GLN A 330 -45.54 52.03 8.36
C GLN A 330 -45.84 50.93 7.32
N VAL A 331 -45.81 51.28 6.03
CA VAL A 331 -45.99 50.34 4.92
C VAL A 331 -44.62 49.90 4.39
N PRO A 332 -44.39 48.60 4.09
CA PRO A 332 -43.15 48.13 3.51
C PRO A 332 -42.77 48.86 2.21
N VAL A 333 -41.54 49.36 2.13
CA VAL A 333 -41.03 50.05 0.94
C VAL A 333 -40.59 49.02 -0.10
N SER A 334 -41.29 48.96 -1.24
CA SER A 334 -40.92 48.10 -2.36
C SER A 334 -39.68 48.64 -3.08
N GLY A 335 -38.71 47.76 -3.35
CA GLY A 335 -37.51 48.10 -4.14
C GLY A 335 -36.30 48.53 -3.32
N ALA A 336 -36.44 48.74 -2.01
CA ALA A 336 -35.32 48.91 -1.09
C ALA A 336 -34.83 47.54 -0.59
N ARG A 337 -33.52 47.33 -0.54
CA ARG A 337 -32.94 46.09 -0.02
C ARG A 337 -31.72 46.36 0.86
N VAL A 338 -31.60 45.55 1.90
CA VAL A 338 -30.32 45.38 2.61
C VAL A 338 -29.46 44.48 1.73
N ILE A 339 -28.18 44.81 1.58
CA ILE A 339 -27.24 44.02 0.76
C ILE A 339 -26.14 43.38 1.61
N GLY A 340 -25.91 43.86 2.83
CA GLY A 340 -25.01 43.20 3.78
C GLY A 340 -25.14 43.73 5.20
N ARG A 341 -24.76 42.90 6.19
CA ARG A 341 -24.59 43.31 7.59
C ARG A 341 -23.21 42.88 8.04
N PHE A 342 -22.50 43.76 8.71
CA PHE A 342 -21.16 43.53 9.20
C PHE A 342 -21.04 43.99 10.65
N LEU A 343 -20.22 43.28 11.43
CA LEU A 343 -20.03 43.49 12.85
C LEU A 343 -18.54 43.53 13.16
N ASN A 344 -18.10 44.47 13.97
CA ASN A 344 -16.76 44.42 14.57
C ASN A 344 -16.87 43.72 15.93
N ASP A 345 -16.32 42.51 16.01
CA ASP A 345 -16.32 41.66 17.21
C ASP A 345 -15.17 41.97 18.18
N ALA A 346 -14.24 42.85 17.79
CA ALA A 346 -13.12 43.25 18.62
C ALA A 346 -13.47 44.38 19.61
N GLU A 347 -14.62 45.02 19.46
CA GLU A 347 -15.11 46.09 20.34
C GLU A 347 -16.31 45.61 21.17
N ASP A 348 -16.30 45.89 22.48
CA ASP A 348 -17.32 45.42 23.45
C ASP A 348 -18.74 45.96 23.18
N ASP A 349 -18.86 47.04 22.40
CA ASP A 349 -20.13 47.68 22.04
C ASP A 349 -20.62 47.29 20.63
N PHE A 350 -19.99 46.28 20.02
CA PHE A 350 -20.38 45.66 18.75
C PHE A 350 -20.78 46.67 17.66
N PRO A 351 -19.85 47.52 17.17
CA PRO A 351 -20.10 48.38 16.03
C PRO A 351 -20.67 47.57 14.87
N THR A 352 -21.77 48.05 14.29
CA THR A 352 -22.51 47.36 13.23
C THR A 352 -22.66 48.28 12.03
N GLU A 353 -22.34 47.75 10.86
CA GLU A 353 -22.58 48.39 9.56
C GLU A 353 -23.64 47.61 8.79
N ILE A 354 -24.68 48.29 8.34
CA ILE A 354 -25.69 47.73 7.43
C ILE A 354 -25.57 48.44 6.10
N VAL A 355 -25.18 47.72 5.06
CA VAL A 355 -25.13 48.24 3.71
C VAL A 355 -26.47 47.99 3.04
N TYR A 356 -27.04 49.00 2.41
CA TYR A 356 -28.33 48.94 1.75
C TYR A 356 -28.36 49.79 0.48
N ASP A 357 -29.29 49.49 -0.42
CA ASP A 357 -29.47 50.24 -1.66
C ASP A 357 -30.94 50.24 -2.12
N SER A 358 -31.17 50.90 -3.25
CA SER A 358 -32.42 50.82 -4.01
C SER A 358 -32.08 50.70 -5.50
N PRO A 359 -32.06 49.48 -6.07
CA PRO A 359 -31.80 49.28 -7.50
C PRO A 359 -32.86 49.92 -8.42
N THR A 360 -34.01 50.33 -7.87
CA THR A 360 -35.06 51.04 -8.63
C THR A 360 -34.82 52.56 -8.58
N PRO A 361 -34.73 53.27 -9.72
CA PRO A 361 -34.43 54.70 -9.77
C PRO A 361 -35.42 55.60 -9.01
N GLY A 362 -36.65 55.13 -8.80
CA GLY A 362 -37.74 55.92 -8.20
C GLY A 362 -37.59 56.28 -6.73
N LEU A 363 -36.62 55.70 -6.01
CA LEU A 363 -36.34 56.00 -4.60
C LEU A 363 -35.07 56.82 -4.38
N ALA A 364 -34.29 57.13 -5.43
CA ALA A 364 -33.07 57.93 -5.29
C ALA A 364 -33.41 59.33 -4.73
N GLY A 365 -32.76 59.70 -3.62
CA GLY A 365 -33.06 60.94 -2.88
C GLY A 365 -34.26 60.85 -1.92
N GLY A 366 -34.95 59.70 -1.85
CA GLY A 366 -36.03 59.42 -0.91
C GLY A 366 -35.53 59.01 0.49
N GLN A 367 -36.45 59.00 1.46
CA GLN A 367 -36.19 58.55 2.83
C GLN A 367 -37.11 57.40 3.23
N ALA A 368 -36.62 56.51 4.09
CA ALA A 368 -37.40 55.45 4.71
C ALA A 368 -36.95 55.20 6.15
N TRP A 369 -37.68 54.34 6.86
CA TRP A 369 -37.31 53.81 8.17
C TRP A 369 -36.77 52.39 8.00
N LEU A 370 -35.48 52.19 8.30
CA LEU A 370 -34.91 50.86 8.43
C LEU A 370 -35.17 50.34 9.84
N VAL A 371 -36.01 49.32 9.95
CA VAL A 371 -36.30 48.61 11.20
C VAL A 371 -35.19 47.60 11.44
N THR A 372 -34.45 47.78 12.54
CA THR A 372 -33.40 46.89 13.00
C THR A 372 -33.91 45.92 14.06
N ASP A 373 -33.29 44.75 14.15
CA ASP A 373 -33.53 43.73 15.18
C ASP A 373 -32.69 43.95 16.46
N VAL A 374 -32.17 45.17 16.63
CA VAL A 374 -31.33 45.55 17.78
C VAL A 374 -32.13 46.52 18.67
N PRO A 375 -32.43 46.16 19.92
CA PRO A 375 -33.25 47.00 20.80
C PRO A 375 -32.51 48.24 21.30
N ASP A 376 -31.19 48.17 21.46
CA ASP A 376 -30.41 49.21 22.12
C ASP A 376 -29.37 49.81 21.17
N VAL A 377 -29.84 50.67 20.27
CA VAL A 377 -29.03 51.36 19.26
C VAL A 377 -28.59 52.74 19.76
N ARG A 378 -27.31 53.10 19.56
CA ARG A 378 -26.77 54.46 19.75
C ARG A 378 -25.83 54.86 18.62
N ASP A 379 -25.51 56.16 18.57
CA ASP A 379 -24.55 56.76 17.63
C ASP A 379 -24.84 56.41 16.16
N ALA A 380 -26.12 56.31 15.82
CA ALA A 380 -26.54 55.86 14.50
C ALA A 380 -26.40 56.98 13.46
N LYS A 381 -25.77 56.65 12.33
CA LYS A 381 -25.54 57.57 11.22
C LYS A 381 -25.61 56.85 9.88
N VAL A 382 -26.07 57.55 8.86
CA VAL A 382 -26.00 57.11 7.47
C VAL A 382 -24.76 57.72 6.84
N VAL A 383 -23.86 56.88 6.32
CA VAL A 383 -22.63 57.25 5.64
C VAL A 383 -22.82 57.05 4.13
N ASP A 384 -22.39 58.04 3.35
CA ASP A 384 -22.33 57.97 1.89
C ASP A 384 -20.92 57.54 1.43
N PRO A 385 -20.74 56.33 0.89
CA PRO A 385 -19.43 55.85 0.42
C PRO A 385 -18.82 56.67 -0.71
N LEU A 386 -19.62 57.39 -1.51
CA LEU A 386 -19.10 58.19 -2.62
C LEU A 386 -18.42 59.47 -2.13
N THR A 387 -18.94 60.10 -1.08
CA THR A 387 -18.50 61.41 -0.59
C THR A 387 -17.77 61.34 0.76
N GLY A 388 -17.94 60.26 1.52
CA GLY A 388 -17.49 60.13 2.91
C GLY A 388 -18.32 60.94 3.91
N GLY A 389 -19.36 61.65 3.45
CA GLY A 389 -20.27 62.40 4.31
C GLY A 389 -21.15 61.49 5.16
N SER A 390 -21.64 62.00 6.29
CA SER A 390 -22.60 61.26 7.12
C SER A 390 -23.71 62.15 7.68
N VAL A 391 -24.87 61.54 7.94
CA VAL A 391 -26.06 62.18 8.52
C VAL A 391 -26.50 61.37 9.75
N GLU A 392 -26.60 62.02 10.91
CA GLU A 392 -27.08 61.38 12.14
C GLU A 392 -28.55 60.97 12.04
N THR A 393 -28.90 59.85 12.67
CA THR A 393 -30.27 59.34 12.72
C THR A 393 -30.61 58.86 14.13
N VAL A 394 -31.80 59.21 14.61
CA VAL A 394 -32.21 58.94 15.99
C VAL A 394 -33.09 57.68 16.03
N PRO A 395 -32.76 56.68 16.86
CA PRO A 395 -33.56 55.46 16.99
C PRO A 395 -34.96 55.75 17.53
N SER A 396 -35.97 55.32 16.77
CA SER A 396 -37.39 55.42 17.13
C SER A 396 -37.96 54.07 17.55
N ARG A 397 -38.92 54.06 18.48
CA ARG A 397 -39.60 52.83 18.91
C ARG A 397 -40.53 52.31 17.82
N VAL A 398 -40.57 50.99 17.66
CA VAL A 398 -41.50 50.31 16.75
C VAL A 398 -42.68 49.76 17.58
N PRO A 399 -43.94 50.12 17.28
CA PRO A 399 -45.10 49.59 18.00
C PRO A 399 -45.12 48.06 17.98
N ASN A 400 -45.43 47.44 19.12
CA ASN A 400 -45.54 45.99 19.29
C ASN A 400 -44.27 45.17 18.96
N GLN A 401 -43.10 45.82 18.80
CA GLN A 401 -41.81 45.15 18.57
C GLN A 401 -40.74 45.70 19.54
N PRO A 402 -40.78 45.32 20.83
CA PRO A 402 -39.86 45.85 21.85
C PRO A 402 -38.38 45.56 21.56
N GLY A 403 -38.11 44.48 20.81
CA GLY A 403 -36.78 44.07 20.35
C GLY A 403 -36.21 44.88 19.17
N SER A 404 -36.96 45.83 18.61
CA SER A 404 -36.61 46.52 17.36
C SER A 404 -36.54 48.03 17.49
N ARG A 405 -35.74 48.67 16.63
CA ARG A 405 -35.66 50.14 16.51
C ARG A 405 -35.73 50.55 15.05
N ALA A 406 -36.43 51.64 14.77
CA ALA A 406 -36.50 52.23 13.44
C ALA A 406 -35.50 53.39 13.33
N LEU A 407 -34.67 53.37 12.29
CA LEU A 407 -33.68 54.40 11.99
C LEU A 407 -34.02 55.04 10.65
N ARG A 408 -34.04 56.37 10.59
CA ARG A 408 -34.23 57.10 9.33
C ARG A 408 -33.02 56.87 8.44
N VAL A 409 -33.26 56.40 7.21
CA VAL A 409 -32.25 56.17 6.18
C VAL A 409 -32.59 56.96 4.92
N VAL A 410 -31.55 57.31 4.14
CA VAL A 410 -31.69 57.98 2.85
C VAL A 410 -31.13 57.09 1.73
N PHE A 411 -31.74 57.14 0.55
CA PHE A 411 -31.30 56.37 -0.61
C PHE A 411 -30.53 57.24 -1.61
N ALA A 412 -29.53 56.63 -2.24
CA ALA A 412 -28.80 57.19 -3.38
C ALA A 412 -28.86 56.24 -4.59
N ALA A 413 -28.28 56.64 -5.71
CA ALA A 413 -28.15 55.80 -6.90
C ALA A 413 -27.08 54.69 -6.74
N HIS A 414 -26.41 54.65 -5.60
CA HIS A 414 -25.36 53.70 -5.22
C HIS A 414 -25.60 53.19 -3.78
N PRO A 415 -24.95 52.09 -3.35
CA PRO A 415 -25.10 51.58 -2.00
C PRO A 415 -24.71 52.59 -0.91
N MET A 416 -25.50 52.61 0.16
CA MET A 416 -25.34 53.47 1.35
C MET A 416 -25.08 52.60 2.58
N VAL A 417 -24.48 53.19 3.62
CA VAL A 417 -24.11 52.45 4.85
C VAL A 417 -24.79 53.07 6.06
N LEU A 418 -25.52 52.27 6.84
CA LEU A 418 -26.00 52.65 8.16
C LEU A 418 -25.04 52.09 9.22
N SER A 419 -24.36 52.99 9.92
CA SER A 419 -23.43 52.70 11.02
C SER A 419 -24.12 52.95 12.35
N PHE A 420 -23.98 52.04 13.31
CA PHE A 420 -24.45 52.24 14.69
C PHE A 420 -23.71 51.33 15.69
N ARG A 421 -23.84 51.63 16.98
CA ARG A 421 -23.28 50.82 18.08
C ARG A 421 -24.39 50.25 18.96
N LYS A 422 -24.14 49.09 19.57
CA LYS A 422 -25.02 48.54 20.61
C LYS A 422 -24.75 49.28 21.94
N ALA A 423 -25.79 49.61 22.70
CA ALA A 423 -25.58 50.12 24.05
C ALA A 423 -25.00 49.01 24.94
N PRO A 424 -24.00 49.29 25.81
CA PRO A 424 -23.47 48.30 26.72
C PRO A 424 -24.56 47.78 27.65
N LEU A 425 -24.53 46.48 27.96
CA LEU A 425 -25.35 45.91 29.03
C LEU A 425 -25.05 46.67 30.34
N PRO A 426 -26.05 46.98 31.18
CA PRO A 426 -25.80 47.59 32.49
C PRO A 426 -24.76 46.77 33.27
N LYS A 427 -23.78 47.43 33.89
CA LYS A 427 -22.72 46.76 34.68
C LYS A 427 -23.33 45.72 35.63
N GLY A 428 -23.07 44.43 35.38
CA GLY A 428 -23.58 43.31 36.17
C GLY A 428 -24.17 42.13 35.39
N LEU A 429 -24.30 42.22 34.06
CA LEU A 429 -24.76 41.13 33.20
C LEU A 429 -23.70 40.83 32.12
N GLU A 430 -22.65 40.09 32.50
CA GLU A 430 -21.74 39.47 31.53
C GLU A 430 -22.35 38.14 31.09
N LEU A 431 -22.67 38.00 29.80
CA LEU A 431 -22.94 36.70 29.22
C LEU A 431 -21.62 35.92 29.16
N PRO A 432 -21.60 34.61 29.48
CA PRO A 432 -20.38 33.83 29.42
C PRO A 432 -19.85 33.82 27.99
N THR A 433 -18.56 34.12 27.85
CA THR A 433 -17.84 34.04 26.58
C THR A 433 -17.95 32.61 26.07
N GLU A 434 -18.70 32.40 25.00
CA GLU A 434 -18.72 31.10 24.33
C GLU A 434 -17.35 30.90 23.68
N GLN A 435 -16.49 30.19 24.37
CA GLN A 435 -15.23 29.72 23.82
C GLN A 435 -15.57 28.70 22.74
N LEU A 436 -15.68 29.16 21.49
CA LEU A 436 -15.52 28.33 20.31
C LEU A 436 -14.07 27.82 20.30
N LYS A 437 -13.85 26.75 21.07
CA LYS A 437 -12.70 25.87 20.90
C LYS A 437 -12.82 25.29 19.51
N VAL A 438 -12.00 25.77 18.58
CA VAL A 438 -11.69 25.03 17.35
C VAL A 438 -10.84 23.83 17.76
N GLU A 439 -11.47 22.83 18.37
CA GLU A 439 -10.90 21.50 18.55
C GLU A 439 -11.30 20.64 17.36
N SER A 440 -10.68 20.91 16.23
CA SER A 440 -10.13 19.82 15.43
C SER A 440 -8.96 20.36 14.63
N SER A 441 -7.74 20.10 15.10
CA SER A 441 -6.68 19.86 14.12
C SER A 441 -7.14 18.63 13.35
N ARG A 442 -7.75 18.84 12.18
CA ARG A 442 -8.02 17.75 11.24
C ARG A 442 -6.69 17.02 11.06
N GLY A 443 -6.64 15.75 11.47
CA GLY A 443 -5.50 14.89 11.18
C GLY A 443 -5.29 14.84 9.67
N LEU A 444 -4.04 14.69 9.22
CA LEU A 444 -3.76 14.67 7.79
C LEU A 444 -4.56 13.55 7.11
N THR A 445 -5.19 13.83 5.97
CA THR A 445 -5.84 12.76 5.20
C THR A 445 -4.81 11.90 4.48
N ALA A 446 -5.25 10.76 3.94
CA ALA A 446 -4.39 9.89 3.15
C ALA A 446 -3.74 10.64 1.98
N GLU A 447 -4.51 11.49 1.31
CA GLU A 447 -4.08 12.30 0.17
C GLU A 447 -3.03 13.35 0.58
N GLU A 448 -3.21 14.03 1.72
CA GLU A 448 -2.24 14.99 2.24
C GLU A 448 -0.93 14.30 2.64
N ILE A 449 -0.99 13.09 3.21
CA ILE A 449 0.19 12.30 3.55
C ILE A 449 0.91 11.85 2.27
N ILE A 450 0.17 11.39 1.26
CA ILE A 450 0.73 10.96 -0.04
C ILE A 450 1.37 12.14 -0.77
N ALA A 451 0.71 13.29 -0.83
CA ALA A 451 1.25 14.48 -1.48
C ALA A 451 2.56 14.95 -0.83
N ARG A 452 2.63 14.94 0.52
CA ARG A 452 3.87 15.26 1.25
C ARG A 452 4.96 14.22 1.01
N TYR A 453 4.60 12.93 1.02
CA TYR A 453 5.53 11.86 0.65
C TYR A 453 6.08 12.04 -0.76
N GLN A 454 5.22 12.30 -1.75
CA GLN A 454 5.62 12.48 -3.15
C GLN A 454 6.53 13.70 -3.31
N ALA A 455 6.28 14.79 -2.59
CA ALA A 455 7.15 15.97 -2.60
C ALA A 455 8.56 15.64 -2.07
N VAL A 456 8.65 14.88 -0.97
CA VAL A 456 9.93 14.45 -0.38
C VAL A 456 10.63 13.43 -1.28
N GLN A 457 9.89 12.46 -1.81
CA GLN A 457 10.41 11.45 -2.72
C GLN A 457 10.97 12.08 -4.00
N LYS A 458 10.26 13.05 -4.60
CA LYS A 458 10.73 13.77 -5.79
C LYS A 458 12.04 14.51 -5.55
N LEU A 459 12.19 15.16 -4.38
CA LEU A 459 13.44 15.82 -4.00
C LEU A 459 14.60 14.83 -3.86
N GLN A 460 14.36 13.65 -3.30
CA GLN A 460 15.37 12.59 -3.21
C GLN A 460 15.73 12.06 -4.60
N ASP A 461 14.73 11.73 -5.42
CA ASP A 461 14.90 11.18 -6.77
C ASP A 461 15.67 12.14 -7.66
N ASP A 462 15.42 13.46 -7.56
CA ASP A 462 16.15 14.51 -8.30
C ASP A 462 17.61 14.64 -7.87
N ARG A 463 17.94 14.27 -6.63
CA ARG A 463 19.30 14.31 -6.10
C ARG A 463 20.05 12.98 -6.24
N LEU A 464 19.36 11.86 -6.41
CA LEU A 464 19.96 10.54 -6.54
C LEU A 464 20.28 10.25 -8.01
N ASP A 465 21.55 10.37 -8.38
CA ASP A 465 22.02 10.10 -9.74
C ASP A 465 22.54 8.68 -9.91
N ARG A 466 23.29 8.17 -8.91
CA ARG A 466 24.04 6.90 -8.99
C ARG A 466 24.15 6.27 -7.62
N TRP A 467 24.14 4.95 -7.55
CA TRP A 467 24.51 4.26 -6.33
C TRP A 467 25.12 2.89 -6.61
N LYS A 468 25.94 2.43 -5.65
CA LYS A 468 26.46 1.07 -5.58
C LYS A 468 26.15 0.53 -4.20
N ALA A 469 25.63 -0.69 -4.09
CA ALA A 469 25.27 -1.28 -2.80
C ALA A 469 25.81 -2.70 -2.65
N ALA A 470 26.34 -3.02 -1.47
CA ALA A 470 26.63 -4.40 -1.10
C ALA A 470 25.42 -4.99 -0.40
N ALA A 471 24.96 -6.16 -0.82
CA ALA A 471 23.81 -6.83 -0.24
C ALA A 471 24.04 -8.32 -0.11
N ARG A 472 23.37 -8.93 0.87
CA ARG A 472 23.25 -10.37 0.99
C ARG A 472 21.81 -10.78 0.74
N ILE A 473 21.64 -11.80 -0.09
CA ILE A 473 20.35 -12.46 -0.34
C ILE A 473 20.37 -13.82 0.33
N ASP A 474 19.48 -14.07 1.27
CA ASP A 474 19.25 -15.37 1.92
C ASP A 474 17.92 -15.97 1.43
N TYR A 475 17.98 -17.10 0.76
CA TYR A 475 16.83 -17.92 0.39
C TYR A 475 16.69 -19.09 1.36
N HIS A 476 15.49 -19.30 1.89
CA HIS A 476 15.10 -20.46 2.66
C HIS A 476 14.02 -21.22 1.91
N PHE A 477 14.42 -22.34 1.32
CA PHE A 477 13.56 -23.24 0.58
C PHE A 477 12.97 -24.29 1.50
N LYS A 478 11.66 -24.45 1.54
CA LYS A 478 10.99 -25.48 2.33
C LYS A 478 9.93 -26.20 1.51
N ILE A 479 10.01 -27.53 1.50
CA ILE A 479 8.89 -28.36 1.06
C ILE A 479 8.00 -28.61 2.28
N ALA A 480 6.78 -28.08 2.29
CA ALA A 480 5.92 -28.02 3.47
C ALA A 480 5.72 -29.40 4.17
N GLN A 481 5.71 -30.48 3.39
CA GLN A 481 5.43 -31.85 3.87
C GLN A 481 6.67 -32.70 4.18
N ALA A 482 7.85 -32.34 3.68
CA ALA A 482 9.06 -33.18 3.78
C ALA A 482 9.94 -32.85 4.98
N GLY A 483 9.68 -31.72 5.65
CA GLY A 483 10.47 -31.27 6.80
C GLY A 483 11.94 -30.97 6.49
N THR A 484 12.32 -30.88 5.22
CA THR A 484 13.68 -30.53 4.80
C THR A 484 13.67 -29.10 4.27
N ALA A 485 14.64 -28.31 4.74
CA ALA A 485 14.86 -26.95 4.29
C ALA A 485 16.26 -26.80 3.73
N VAL A 486 16.39 -26.13 2.58
CA VAL A 486 17.68 -25.79 1.97
C VAL A 486 17.85 -24.29 2.06
N ASP A 487 18.93 -23.86 2.70
CA ASP A 487 19.26 -22.44 2.86
C ASP A 487 20.33 -22.08 1.82
N VAL A 488 20.09 -21.07 0.98
CA VAL A 488 21.07 -20.57 -0.02
C VAL A 488 21.30 -19.10 0.22
N ALA A 489 22.54 -18.69 0.47
CA ALA A 489 22.88 -17.29 0.63
C ALA A 489 23.83 -16.81 -0.46
N ILE A 490 23.68 -15.56 -0.90
CA ILE A 490 24.43 -14.98 -2.01
C ILE A 490 24.88 -13.58 -1.61
N ASP A 491 26.20 -13.33 -1.63
CA ASP A 491 26.78 -12.00 -1.50
C ASP A 491 26.82 -11.33 -2.87
N SER A 492 26.24 -10.13 -2.98
CA SER A 492 26.02 -9.41 -4.23
C SER A 492 26.40 -7.94 -4.12
N THR A 493 26.86 -7.38 -5.23
CA THR A 493 27.10 -5.94 -5.42
C THR A 493 26.18 -5.44 -6.52
N TYR A 494 25.34 -4.46 -6.17
CA TYR A 494 24.39 -3.82 -7.05
C TYR A 494 24.95 -2.51 -7.61
N PHE A 495 24.62 -2.23 -8.86
CA PHE A 495 25.05 -1.06 -9.63
C PHE A 495 23.86 -0.40 -10.30
N TRP A 496 23.63 0.88 -10.03
CA TRP A 496 22.56 1.64 -10.65
C TRP A 496 22.98 3.07 -10.99
N GLU A 497 22.45 3.58 -12.09
CA GLU A 497 22.54 4.98 -12.48
C GLU A 497 21.21 5.43 -13.10
N ARG A 498 20.89 6.72 -12.94
CA ARG A 498 19.68 7.33 -13.50
C ARG A 498 19.62 7.12 -15.01
N GLY A 499 18.48 6.60 -15.48
CA GLY A 499 18.26 6.26 -16.89
C GLY A 499 18.92 4.95 -17.35
N GLY A 500 19.65 4.26 -16.46
CA GLY A 500 20.25 2.94 -16.71
C GLY A 500 19.43 1.78 -16.13
N GLN A 501 19.77 0.55 -16.53
CA GLN A 501 19.22 -0.67 -15.95
C GLN A 501 19.97 -1.05 -14.67
N LEU A 502 19.26 -1.60 -13.68
CA LEU A 502 19.87 -2.16 -12.47
C LEU A 502 20.63 -3.44 -12.83
N GLU A 503 21.88 -3.53 -12.41
CA GLU A 503 22.72 -4.71 -12.58
C GLU A 503 23.33 -5.13 -11.25
N TRP A 504 23.61 -6.41 -11.09
CA TRP A 504 24.35 -6.89 -9.92
C TRP A 504 25.18 -8.12 -10.23
N ASP A 505 26.26 -8.27 -9.48
CA ASP A 505 27.06 -9.49 -9.45
C ASP A 505 26.60 -10.43 -8.34
N GLN A 506 27.00 -11.69 -8.44
CA GLN A 506 26.82 -12.71 -7.42
C GLN A 506 28.19 -13.32 -7.12
N SER A 507 28.86 -12.75 -6.12
CA SER A 507 30.28 -12.94 -5.85
C SER A 507 30.57 -14.18 -4.99
N THR A 508 29.77 -14.42 -3.96
CA THR A 508 29.97 -15.55 -3.04
C THR A 508 28.66 -16.27 -2.76
N TYR A 509 28.69 -17.60 -2.87
CA TYR A 509 27.55 -18.45 -2.59
C TYR A 509 27.78 -19.26 -1.32
N TYR A 510 26.72 -19.45 -0.56
CA TYR A 510 26.66 -20.35 0.58
C TYR A 510 25.48 -21.29 0.41
N VAL A 511 25.70 -22.59 0.62
CA VAL A 511 24.64 -23.58 0.66
C VAL A 511 24.64 -24.20 2.05
N ASN A 512 23.50 -24.10 2.74
CA ASN A 512 23.36 -24.36 4.17
C ASN A 512 24.43 -23.61 4.99
N GLY A 513 24.75 -22.39 4.56
CA GLY A 513 25.77 -21.51 5.13
C GLY A 513 27.23 -21.95 4.94
N ASN A 514 27.49 -23.01 4.18
CA ASN A 514 28.84 -23.42 3.80
C ASN A 514 29.25 -22.72 2.51
N LYS A 515 30.42 -22.07 2.51
CA LYS A 515 30.91 -21.35 1.32
C LYS A 515 31.16 -22.32 0.17
N VAL A 516 30.59 -22.02 -0.99
CA VAL A 516 30.79 -22.81 -2.21
C VAL A 516 32.18 -22.49 -2.79
N THR A 517 32.95 -23.54 -3.10
CA THR A 517 34.35 -23.44 -3.60
C THR A 517 34.50 -23.85 -5.06
N TRP A 518 33.39 -24.00 -5.79
CA TRP A 518 33.39 -24.44 -7.18
C TRP A 518 33.97 -23.37 -8.10
N LYS A 519 34.65 -23.81 -9.17
CA LYS A 519 35.23 -22.90 -10.18
C LYS A 519 34.17 -22.17 -11.02
N THR A 520 33.01 -22.80 -11.20
CA THR A 520 31.89 -22.30 -11.97
C THR A 520 30.61 -22.59 -11.18
N ILE A 521 29.87 -21.54 -10.85
CA ILE A 521 28.56 -21.67 -10.19
C ILE A 521 27.52 -21.96 -11.27
N PRO A 522 26.66 -22.99 -11.10
CA PRO A 522 25.58 -23.24 -12.05
C PRO A 522 24.52 -22.12 -11.96
N GLU A 523 23.96 -21.73 -13.11
CA GLU A 523 22.80 -20.85 -13.16
C GLU A 523 21.62 -21.53 -12.45
N LEU A 524 21.16 -20.89 -11.37
CA LEU A 524 19.98 -21.29 -10.63
C LEU A 524 18.73 -20.68 -11.29
N PRO A 525 17.56 -21.36 -11.22
CA PRO A 525 16.30 -20.73 -11.60
C PRO A 525 16.13 -19.39 -10.88
N LEU A 526 15.74 -18.36 -11.62
CA LEU A 526 15.54 -17.03 -11.08
C LEU A 526 14.21 -16.98 -10.35
N ILE A 527 14.28 -16.71 -9.04
CA ILE A 527 13.10 -16.57 -8.18
C ILE A 527 12.80 -15.09 -8.09
N GLN A 528 11.78 -14.69 -8.81
CA GLN A 528 11.35 -13.30 -8.88
C GLN A 528 9.83 -13.23 -8.75
N PRO A 529 9.29 -12.16 -8.13
CA PRO A 529 7.89 -11.82 -8.29
C PRO A 529 7.60 -11.48 -9.75
N GLU A 530 6.32 -11.37 -10.12
CA GLU A 530 6.02 -10.86 -11.44
C GLU A 530 6.42 -9.40 -11.54
N LYS A 531 6.73 -8.96 -12.76
CA LYS A 531 7.11 -7.56 -12.96
C LYS A 531 5.86 -6.70 -12.85
N VAL A 532 5.72 -6.04 -11.70
CA VAL A 532 4.72 -4.98 -11.54
C VAL A 532 5.26 -3.69 -12.14
N ILE A 533 4.49 -3.10 -13.05
CA ILE A 533 4.88 -1.91 -13.83
C ILE A 533 4.68 -0.63 -13.01
N THR A 534 3.66 -0.59 -12.14
CA THR A 534 3.32 0.58 -11.32
C THR A 534 3.36 0.18 -9.84
N LEU A 535 4.32 0.70 -9.07
CA LEU A 535 4.44 0.42 -7.64
C LEU A 535 3.50 1.34 -6.84
N PRO A 536 3.05 0.91 -5.66
CA PRO A 536 2.28 1.79 -4.78
C PRO A 536 3.11 3.00 -4.35
N LEU A 537 2.42 4.14 -4.31
CA LEU A 537 2.93 5.50 -4.13
C LEU A 537 3.80 6.05 -5.27
N ASP A 538 3.93 5.35 -6.40
CA ASP A 538 4.61 5.91 -7.56
C ASP A 538 3.86 7.15 -8.07
N LEU A 539 4.62 8.10 -8.60
CA LEU A 539 4.10 9.29 -9.28
C LEU A 539 3.63 8.89 -10.68
N THR A 540 2.48 8.23 -10.76
CA THR A 540 1.78 7.99 -12.03
C THR A 540 0.52 8.86 -12.12
N LEU A 541 0.18 9.31 -13.33
CA LEU A 541 -0.98 10.17 -13.59
C LEU A 541 -2.30 9.39 -13.59
N ASP A 542 -2.28 8.09 -13.27
CA ASP A 542 -3.42 7.18 -13.25
C ASP A 542 -3.79 6.74 -11.81
N LYS A 543 -5.10 6.56 -11.54
CA LYS A 543 -5.59 6.03 -10.26
C LYS A 543 -5.43 4.50 -10.22
N THR A 544 -4.19 4.00 -10.28
CA THR A 544 -3.91 2.56 -10.24
C THR A 544 -4.27 1.94 -8.87
N TYR A 545 -4.07 2.70 -7.79
CA TYR A 545 -4.35 2.27 -6.41
C TYR A 545 -5.25 3.26 -5.68
N LEU A 546 -6.14 2.73 -4.83
CA LEU A 546 -6.90 3.50 -3.85
C LEU A 546 -6.16 3.45 -2.51
N TYR A 547 -6.10 4.57 -1.80
CA TYR A 547 -5.44 4.66 -0.49
C TYR A 547 -6.44 5.04 0.59
N ARG A 548 -6.24 4.48 1.79
CA ARG A 548 -7.02 4.82 2.97
C ARG A 548 -6.14 4.89 4.19
N LEU A 549 -6.26 5.98 4.96
CA LEU A 549 -5.60 6.09 6.25
C LEU A 549 -6.24 5.10 7.24
N ARG A 550 -5.46 4.09 7.66
CA ARG A 550 -5.87 3.11 8.67
C ARG A 550 -5.67 3.65 10.09
N GLY A 551 -4.68 4.50 10.30
CA GLY A 551 -4.32 5.06 11.60
C GLY A 551 -2.82 5.36 11.69
N GLU A 552 -2.30 5.30 12.90
CA GLU A 552 -0.88 5.52 13.21
C GLU A 552 -0.27 4.28 13.86
N ASP A 553 1.03 4.09 13.66
CA ASP A 553 1.82 2.96 14.20
C ASP A 553 3.27 3.42 14.43
N THR A 554 4.12 2.55 14.99
CA THR A 554 5.55 2.82 15.20
C THR A 554 6.40 1.77 14.49
N VAL A 555 7.36 2.22 13.67
CA VAL A 555 8.33 1.35 12.99
C VAL A 555 9.74 1.73 13.44
N ASP A 556 10.48 0.77 14.01
CA ASP A 556 11.83 0.98 14.55
C ASP A 556 11.94 2.22 15.48
N GLY A 557 10.91 2.46 16.28
CA GLY A 557 10.83 3.59 17.22
C GLY A 557 10.42 4.93 16.61
N ARG A 558 10.14 4.97 15.29
CA ARG A 558 9.66 6.18 14.60
C ARG A 558 8.14 6.14 14.42
N PRO A 559 7.42 7.22 14.78
CA PRO A 559 5.98 7.28 14.60
C PRO A 559 5.63 7.47 13.11
N ALA A 560 4.64 6.71 12.63
CA ALA A 560 4.29 6.65 11.21
C ALA A 560 2.78 6.61 10.98
N TYR A 561 2.33 7.25 9.90
CA TYR A 561 0.99 7.05 9.35
C TYR A 561 0.93 5.72 8.60
N VAL A 562 -0.16 4.96 8.78
CA VAL A 562 -0.39 3.69 8.09
C VAL A 562 -1.45 3.90 7.02
N LEU A 563 -1.02 3.86 5.76
CA LEU A 563 -1.90 3.89 4.61
C LEU A 563 -2.11 2.46 4.12
N GLU A 564 -3.36 2.03 4.03
CA GLU A 564 -3.74 0.81 3.30
C GLU A 564 -3.95 1.17 1.84
N PHE A 565 -3.58 0.28 0.93
CA PHE A 565 -3.80 0.46 -0.49
C PHE A 565 -4.28 -0.82 -1.17
N GLU A 566 -5.10 -0.66 -2.20
CA GLU A 566 -5.62 -1.75 -3.02
C GLU A 566 -5.78 -1.31 -4.48
N PRO A 567 -5.74 -2.23 -5.46
CA PRO A 567 -5.98 -1.90 -6.86
C PRO A 567 -7.34 -1.22 -7.04
N ALA A 568 -7.38 -0.07 -7.71
CA ALA A 568 -8.64 0.66 -7.91
C ALA A 568 -9.64 -0.10 -8.79
N ASN A 569 -9.14 -0.95 -9.69
CA ASN A 569 -9.94 -1.87 -10.49
C ASN A 569 -9.43 -3.31 -10.28
N PRO A 570 -10.01 -4.08 -9.36
CA PRO A 570 -9.58 -5.45 -9.06
C PRO A 570 -9.80 -6.45 -10.22
N GLY A 571 -10.51 -6.06 -11.28
CA GLY A 571 -10.72 -6.89 -12.47
C GLY A 571 -9.64 -6.75 -13.55
N VAL A 572 -8.65 -5.87 -13.36
CA VAL A 572 -7.52 -5.71 -14.29
C VAL A 572 -6.67 -6.99 -14.28
N LYS A 573 -6.21 -7.45 -15.45
CA LYS A 573 -5.45 -8.70 -15.61
C LYS A 573 -3.94 -8.56 -15.32
N THR A 574 -3.41 -7.34 -15.25
CA THR A 574 -1.99 -7.12 -14.93
C THR A 574 -1.72 -7.34 -13.44
N SER A 575 -0.52 -7.79 -13.11
CA SER A 575 -0.08 -7.88 -11.72
C SER A 575 0.03 -6.48 -11.10
N LEU A 576 -0.54 -6.34 -9.90
CA LEU A 576 -0.59 -5.14 -9.06
C LEU A 576 -0.43 -5.57 -7.60
N TYR A 577 -0.25 -4.60 -6.70
CA TYR A 577 -0.14 -4.87 -5.28
C TYR A 577 -1.38 -4.45 -4.48
N HIS A 578 -1.66 -5.15 -3.40
CA HIS A 578 -2.46 -4.60 -2.30
C HIS A 578 -1.70 -4.76 -0.99
N GLY A 579 -1.96 -3.90 0.00
CA GLY A 579 -1.25 -3.97 1.26
C GLY A 579 -1.24 -2.67 2.05
N ARG A 580 -0.11 -2.40 2.71
CA ARG A 580 0.05 -1.25 3.59
C ARG A 580 1.41 -0.59 3.41
N VAL A 581 1.44 0.72 3.60
CA VAL A 581 2.67 1.51 3.62
C VAL A 581 2.69 2.40 4.86
N TRP A 582 3.85 2.47 5.50
CA TRP A 582 4.12 3.28 6.67
C TRP A 582 4.95 4.49 6.23
N VAL A 583 4.40 5.68 6.47
CA VAL A 583 5.01 6.97 6.13
C VAL A 583 5.35 7.70 7.42
N ASP A 584 6.61 8.09 7.59
CA ASP A 584 7.09 8.80 8.78
C ASP A 584 6.29 10.07 9.06
N ARG A 585 5.92 10.32 10.32
CA ARG A 585 5.08 11.47 10.68
C ARG A 585 5.81 12.82 10.60
N GLU A 586 7.12 12.82 10.75
CA GLU A 586 7.93 14.04 10.79
C GLU A 586 8.49 14.37 9.41
N THR A 587 9.07 13.38 8.73
CA THR A 587 9.80 13.57 7.47
C THR A 587 9.01 13.16 6.24
N PHE A 588 7.84 12.54 6.40
CA PHE A 588 6.99 12.04 5.31
C PHE A 588 7.66 11.06 4.36
N VAL A 589 8.77 10.44 4.76
CA VAL A 589 9.44 9.40 3.97
C VAL A 589 8.76 8.04 4.17
N ARG A 590 8.82 7.19 3.15
CA ARG A 590 8.40 5.79 3.28
C ARG A 590 9.44 5.05 4.11
N ILE A 591 9.01 4.47 5.23
CA ILE A 591 9.90 3.72 6.14
C ILE A 591 9.67 2.21 6.09
N LYS A 592 8.46 1.79 5.69
CA LYS A 592 8.12 0.38 5.50
C LYS A 592 6.98 0.23 4.49
N ALA A 593 7.00 -0.84 3.71
CA ALA A 593 5.86 -1.28 2.90
C ALA A 593 5.61 -2.78 3.11
N SER A 594 4.37 -3.20 3.01
CA SER A 594 3.93 -4.59 3.01
C SER A 594 3.06 -4.78 1.78
N LEU A 595 3.51 -5.62 0.87
CA LEU A 595 3.00 -5.77 -0.49
C LEU A 595 2.53 -7.21 -0.67
N ILE A 596 1.32 -7.41 -1.18
CA ILE A 596 0.81 -8.73 -1.60
C ILE A 596 0.44 -8.61 -3.06
N GLU A 597 1.04 -9.45 -3.89
CA GLU A 597 0.89 -9.40 -5.34
C GLU A 597 -0.39 -10.08 -5.82
N THR A 598 -1.08 -9.46 -6.78
CA THR A 598 -2.30 -9.97 -7.41
C THR A 598 -2.02 -10.55 -8.80
N ASN A 599 -2.94 -11.36 -9.34
CA ASN A 599 -2.86 -11.89 -10.71
C ASN A 599 -1.62 -12.72 -11.09
N LEU A 600 -0.95 -13.31 -10.10
CA LEU A 600 0.19 -14.22 -10.26
C LEU A 600 -0.04 -15.34 -11.30
N GLU A 601 0.93 -15.52 -12.19
CA GLU A 601 1.03 -16.62 -13.13
C GLU A 601 1.54 -17.89 -12.43
N PRO A 602 0.96 -19.06 -12.78
CA PRO A 602 1.47 -20.35 -12.35
C PRO A 602 2.95 -20.53 -12.74
N PRO A 603 3.77 -21.16 -11.89
CA PRO A 603 3.40 -21.95 -10.70
C PRO A 603 3.33 -21.15 -9.39
N VAL A 604 3.42 -19.82 -9.42
CA VAL A 604 3.38 -19.00 -8.20
C VAL A 604 1.93 -18.84 -7.74
N VAL A 605 1.66 -19.24 -6.49
CA VAL A 605 0.33 -19.19 -5.86
C VAL A 605 0.15 -17.92 -5.05
N SER A 606 1.22 -17.49 -4.39
CA SER A 606 1.25 -16.27 -3.56
C SER A 606 2.64 -15.68 -3.53
N ASN A 607 2.70 -14.36 -3.43
CA ASN A 607 3.90 -13.57 -3.21
C ASN A 607 3.55 -12.43 -2.23
N GLU A 608 4.13 -12.47 -1.02
CA GLU A 608 4.06 -11.42 0.00
C GLU A 608 5.47 -10.86 0.19
N GLU A 609 5.61 -9.54 0.23
CA GLU A 609 6.87 -8.85 0.41
C GLU A 609 6.74 -7.77 1.49
N THR A 610 7.77 -7.59 2.30
CA THR A 610 7.89 -6.48 3.24
C THR A 610 9.21 -5.76 3.02
N ASP A 611 9.13 -4.49 2.66
CA ASP A 611 10.27 -3.62 2.43
C ASP A 611 10.47 -2.70 3.61
N VAL A 612 11.72 -2.52 4.04
CA VAL A 612 12.09 -1.62 5.13
C VAL A 612 13.17 -0.65 4.65
N PHE A 613 12.95 0.64 4.87
CA PHE A 613 13.83 1.71 4.41
C PHE A 613 14.56 2.37 5.58
N LYS A 614 15.83 2.76 5.36
CA LYS A 614 16.66 3.45 6.35
C LYS A 614 17.42 4.62 5.74
N PRO A 615 17.76 5.66 6.53
CA PRO A 615 18.52 6.80 6.04
C PRO A 615 20.01 6.45 5.89
N PHE A 616 20.60 6.83 4.77
CA PHE A 616 22.03 6.78 4.48
C PHE A 616 22.53 8.17 4.10
N LEU A 617 23.71 8.55 4.59
CA LEU A 617 24.27 9.88 4.33
C LEU A 617 24.95 9.90 2.95
N GLY A 618 24.54 10.82 2.09
CA GLY A 618 25.17 11.07 0.80
C GLY A 618 26.41 11.96 0.91
N PRO A 619 27.22 12.05 -0.16
CA PRO A 619 28.43 12.88 -0.19
C PRO A 619 28.14 14.39 -0.12
N ASP A 620 26.91 14.80 -0.40
CA ASP A 620 26.39 16.17 -0.28
C ASP A 620 25.94 16.51 1.17
N GLY A 621 26.05 15.57 2.10
CA GLY A 621 25.62 15.72 3.49
C GLY A 621 24.11 15.54 3.72
N VAL A 622 23.37 15.12 2.69
CA VAL A 622 21.92 14.89 2.77
C VAL A 622 21.63 13.42 3.10
N GLN A 623 20.57 13.14 3.85
CA GLN A 623 20.11 11.78 4.09
C GLN A 623 19.20 11.28 2.96
N TYR A 624 19.50 10.08 2.45
CA TYR A 624 18.70 9.36 1.47
C TYR A 624 18.08 8.13 2.13
N TRP A 625 16.76 7.99 2.02
CA TRP A 625 16.03 6.83 2.51
C TRP A 625 16.07 5.73 1.47
N MET A 626 16.96 4.77 1.69
CA MET A 626 17.22 3.66 0.78
C MET A 626 16.63 2.37 1.35
N LEU A 627 16.31 1.44 0.45
CA LEU A 627 15.88 0.10 0.83
C LEU A 627 16.98 -0.58 1.64
N SER A 628 16.66 -0.98 2.86
CA SER A 628 17.64 -1.58 3.78
C SER A 628 17.46 -3.08 3.90
N ARG A 629 16.21 -3.54 3.84
CA ARG A 629 15.84 -4.93 3.97
C ARG A 629 14.58 -5.24 3.16
N ILE A 630 14.57 -6.40 2.52
CA ILE A 630 13.40 -7.00 1.87
C ILE A 630 13.16 -8.34 2.56
N ASP A 631 11.94 -8.60 3.02
CA ASP A 631 11.48 -9.92 3.46
C ASP A 631 10.34 -10.38 2.55
N GLY A 632 10.65 -11.28 1.61
CA GLY A 632 9.70 -11.93 0.72
C GLY A 632 9.34 -13.34 1.15
N GLU A 633 8.08 -13.74 0.99
CA GLU A 633 7.59 -15.11 1.13
C GLU A 633 6.75 -15.46 -0.10
N GLN A 634 7.20 -16.45 -0.86
CA GLN A 634 6.50 -16.98 -2.02
C GLN A 634 6.04 -18.41 -1.79
N LEU A 635 4.85 -18.72 -2.31
CA LEU A 635 4.31 -20.06 -2.34
C LEU A 635 4.24 -20.53 -3.78
N TRP A 636 4.94 -21.62 -4.09
CA TRP A 636 4.99 -22.21 -5.42
C TRP A 636 4.31 -23.58 -5.40
N THR A 637 3.60 -23.93 -6.47
CA THR A 637 3.19 -25.31 -6.72
C THR A 637 4.28 -26.03 -7.49
N VAL A 638 4.99 -26.94 -6.83
CA VAL A 638 6.01 -27.78 -7.45
C VAL A 638 5.68 -29.24 -7.16
N GLY A 639 5.47 -30.02 -8.22
CA GLY A 639 5.15 -31.44 -8.07
C GLY A 639 3.87 -31.71 -7.26
N GLY A 640 2.86 -30.85 -7.39
CA GLY A 640 1.56 -30.91 -6.69
C GLY A 640 1.59 -30.47 -5.23
N ARG A 641 2.74 -30.03 -4.72
CA ARG A 641 2.95 -29.65 -3.31
C ARG A 641 3.30 -28.19 -3.18
N ASN A 642 3.03 -27.63 -2.01
CA ASN A 642 3.46 -26.29 -1.65
C ASN A 642 4.97 -26.27 -1.37
N PHE A 643 5.67 -25.48 -2.18
CA PHE A 643 7.07 -25.14 -2.02
C PHE A 643 7.14 -23.69 -1.54
N VAL A 644 7.54 -23.51 -0.28
CA VAL A 644 7.65 -22.20 0.36
C VAL A 644 9.06 -21.67 0.13
N VAL A 645 9.16 -20.44 -0.36
CA VAL A 645 10.41 -19.74 -0.58
C VAL A 645 10.40 -18.47 0.24
N ASN A 646 11.18 -18.43 1.32
CA ASN A 646 11.42 -17.18 2.04
C ASN A 646 12.70 -16.56 1.49
N ARG A 647 12.62 -15.31 1.07
CA ARG A 647 13.75 -14.53 0.58
C ARG A 647 13.97 -13.36 1.53
N GLN A 648 15.15 -13.25 2.11
CA GLN A 648 15.59 -12.07 2.83
C GLN A 648 16.70 -11.39 2.03
N VAL A 649 16.62 -10.09 1.81
CA VAL A 649 17.70 -9.29 1.23
C VAL A 649 18.09 -8.24 2.25
N ASP A 650 19.35 -8.22 2.67
CA ASP A 650 19.89 -7.18 3.56
C ASP A 650 20.94 -6.35 2.79
N PHE A 651 20.68 -5.05 2.64
CA PHE A 651 21.63 -4.10 2.06
C PHE A 651 22.57 -3.60 3.17
N ALA A 652 23.83 -4.00 3.09
CA ALA A 652 24.84 -3.72 4.12
C ALA A 652 25.41 -2.31 4.02
N THR A 653 25.69 -1.84 2.80
CA THR A 653 26.28 -0.51 2.54
C THR A 653 25.72 0.11 1.27
N TYR A 654 25.67 1.43 1.25
CA TYR A 654 25.36 2.24 0.06
C TYR A 654 26.48 3.26 -0.16
N ASP A 655 27.08 3.22 -1.36
CA ASP A 655 27.91 4.30 -1.89
C ASP A 655 27.01 5.16 -2.78
N LEU A 656 26.50 6.28 -2.25
CA LEU A 656 25.57 7.17 -2.94
C LEU A 656 26.30 8.23 -3.75
N ASN A 657 25.76 8.58 -4.91
CA ASN A 657 26.25 9.63 -5.82
C ASN A 657 27.75 9.58 -6.10
N LEU A 658 28.31 8.36 -6.16
CA LEU A 658 29.71 8.14 -6.51
C LEU A 658 30.07 8.78 -7.86
N ALA A 659 31.34 9.17 -8.00
CA ALA A 659 31.86 9.72 -9.25
C ALA A 659 31.67 8.72 -10.39
N LYS A 660 31.22 9.18 -11.56
CA LYS A 660 30.91 8.31 -12.72
C LYS A 660 32.07 7.36 -13.09
N PRO A 661 33.34 7.80 -13.16
CA PRO A 661 34.45 6.89 -13.44
C PRO A 661 34.62 5.78 -12.40
N ALA A 662 34.29 6.04 -11.13
CA ALA A 662 34.37 5.03 -10.07
C ALA A 662 33.29 3.94 -10.23
N LEU A 663 32.07 4.32 -10.63
CA LEU A 663 31.00 3.35 -10.93
C LEU A 663 31.35 2.51 -12.16
N GLU A 664 31.85 3.16 -13.22
CA GLU A 664 32.24 2.49 -14.46
C GLU A 664 33.39 1.50 -14.23
N GLU A 665 34.41 1.87 -13.45
CA GLU A 665 35.52 0.98 -13.11
C GLU A 665 35.07 -0.22 -12.27
N ALA A 666 34.17 0.01 -11.30
CA ALA A 666 33.59 -1.06 -10.50
C ALA A 666 32.76 -2.03 -11.36
N ARG A 667 31.91 -1.50 -12.25
CA ARG A 667 31.11 -2.30 -13.20
C ARG A 667 31.99 -3.07 -14.18
N LYS A 668 33.04 -2.44 -14.70
CA LYS A 668 34.03 -3.08 -15.60
C LYS A 668 34.79 -4.20 -14.90
N SER A 669 35.17 -4.00 -13.64
CA SER A 669 35.78 -5.04 -12.81
C SER A 669 34.83 -6.23 -12.58
N ALA A 670 33.56 -5.96 -12.29
CA ALA A 670 32.53 -7.00 -12.18
C ALA A 670 32.33 -7.74 -13.51
N TYR A 671 32.32 -7.05 -14.65
CA TYR A 671 32.20 -7.65 -15.97
C TYR A 671 33.39 -8.57 -16.30
N ALA A 672 34.61 -8.18 -15.93
CA ALA A 672 35.82 -8.98 -16.14
C ALA A 672 35.92 -10.20 -15.20
N SER A 673 35.19 -10.19 -14.08
CA SER A 673 35.18 -11.27 -13.08
C SER A 673 34.62 -12.59 -13.63
N LYS A 674 34.70 -13.67 -12.84
CA LYS A 674 34.04 -14.95 -13.16
C LYS A 674 32.65 -15.06 -12.55
N ASP A 675 32.20 -14.00 -11.89
CA ASP A 675 30.96 -14.00 -11.12
C ASP A 675 29.77 -14.00 -12.09
N LEU A 676 28.65 -14.57 -11.62
CA LEU A 676 27.40 -14.49 -12.34
C LEU A 676 26.89 -13.06 -12.26
N MET A 677 26.49 -12.51 -13.40
CA MET A 677 25.95 -11.17 -13.53
C MET A 677 24.49 -11.26 -13.91
N LEU A 678 23.68 -10.40 -13.31
CA LEU A 678 22.26 -10.28 -13.59
C LEU A 678 21.91 -8.84 -13.92
N ARG A 679 20.81 -8.68 -14.66
CA ARG A 679 20.24 -7.40 -15.03
C ARG A 679 18.72 -7.42 -14.87
N ASP A 680 18.17 -6.33 -14.36
CA ASP A 680 16.74 -6.08 -14.39
C ASP A 680 16.32 -5.58 -15.79
N THR A 681 15.43 -6.31 -16.44
CA THR A 681 14.91 -6.03 -17.78
C THR A 681 13.40 -5.91 -17.75
N ASP A 682 12.78 -5.44 -18.84
CA ASP A 682 11.32 -5.34 -18.94
C ASP A 682 10.62 -6.71 -18.84
N LYS A 683 11.36 -7.81 -19.02
CA LYS A 683 10.86 -9.19 -18.84
C LYS A 683 11.28 -9.82 -17.51
N GLY A 684 11.73 -9.00 -16.56
CA GLY A 684 12.28 -9.40 -15.26
C GLY A 684 13.79 -9.64 -15.29
N TYR A 685 14.31 -10.35 -14.29
CA TYR A 685 15.75 -10.58 -14.13
C TYR A 685 16.28 -11.53 -15.20
N ARG A 686 17.46 -11.24 -15.74
CA ARG A 686 18.15 -12.08 -16.73
C ARG A 686 19.63 -12.20 -16.41
N TYR A 687 20.19 -13.39 -16.63
CA TYR A 687 21.64 -13.61 -16.57
C TYR A 687 22.36 -12.91 -17.73
N LEU A 688 23.61 -12.53 -17.52
CA LEU A 688 24.49 -11.98 -18.55
C LEU A 688 25.61 -12.95 -18.93
N ASP A 689 25.64 -13.36 -20.19
CA ASP A 689 26.69 -14.20 -20.76
C ASP A 689 27.98 -13.41 -20.94
N ARG A 690 29.09 -14.00 -20.47
CA ARG A 690 30.44 -13.47 -20.72
C ARG A 690 30.83 -13.67 -22.17
N GLN A 691 31.19 -12.59 -22.85
CA GLN A 691 31.73 -12.64 -24.20
C GLN A 691 33.26 -12.75 -24.18
N ALA A 692 33.85 -13.19 -25.29
CA ALA A 692 35.31 -13.35 -25.44
C ALA A 692 36.06 -12.01 -25.37
N ASP A 693 35.40 -10.91 -25.73
CA ASP A 693 35.92 -9.53 -25.66
C ASP A 693 35.82 -8.91 -24.25
N GLY A 694 35.30 -9.66 -23.27
CA GLY A 694 35.12 -9.20 -21.89
C GLY A 694 33.81 -8.44 -21.64
N THR A 695 32.95 -8.26 -22.66
CA THR A 695 31.62 -7.67 -22.49
C THR A 695 30.61 -8.69 -21.95
N ARG A 696 29.45 -8.19 -21.51
CA ARG A 696 28.34 -8.96 -20.96
C ARG A 696 27.09 -8.76 -21.82
N LYS A 697 26.46 -9.85 -22.27
CA LYS A 697 25.25 -9.81 -23.10
C LYS A 697 24.09 -10.48 -22.38
N VAL A 698 22.90 -9.88 -22.43
CA VAL A 698 21.69 -10.44 -21.83
C VAL A 698 21.37 -11.79 -22.48
N LYS A 699 21.18 -12.80 -21.65
CA LYS A 699 20.71 -14.12 -22.05
C LYS A 699 19.18 -14.13 -22.04
N GLU A 700 18.57 -14.09 -23.23
CA GLU A 700 17.12 -13.99 -23.39
C GLU A 700 16.38 -15.30 -23.03
N SER A 701 17.05 -16.46 -23.16
CA SER A 701 16.43 -17.76 -22.92
C SER A 701 16.53 -18.18 -21.45
N VAL A 702 15.41 -18.65 -20.91
CA VAL A 702 15.34 -19.27 -19.58
C VAL A 702 15.62 -20.76 -19.71
N VAL A 703 16.53 -21.30 -18.90
CA VAL A 703 16.82 -22.74 -18.88
C VAL A 703 15.72 -23.47 -18.09
N THR A 704 14.91 -24.28 -18.78
CA THR A 704 13.79 -25.01 -18.17
C THR A 704 14.10 -26.46 -17.80
N ARG A 705 15.22 -27.00 -18.31
CA ARG A 705 15.62 -28.42 -18.18
C ARG A 705 16.88 -28.56 -17.34
N LYS A 706 16.88 -29.51 -16.40
CA LYS A 706 18.03 -29.81 -15.53
C LYS A 706 18.19 -31.31 -15.30
N TRP A 707 19.44 -31.72 -15.15
CA TRP A 707 19.83 -33.08 -14.78
C TRP A 707 20.54 -33.07 -13.43
N PHE A 708 20.26 -34.08 -12.61
CA PHE A 708 20.95 -34.32 -11.36
C PHE A 708 21.37 -35.78 -11.29
N ALA A 709 22.51 -36.05 -10.66
CA ALA A 709 22.84 -37.41 -10.24
C ALA A 709 22.89 -37.46 -8.72
N ALA A 710 22.38 -38.55 -8.16
CA ALA A 710 22.45 -38.81 -6.73
C ALA A 710 23.04 -40.21 -6.53
N ALA A 711 23.93 -40.34 -5.56
CA ALA A 711 24.40 -41.63 -5.07
C ALA A 711 24.42 -41.59 -3.55
N GLY A 712 24.26 -42.72 -2.88
CA GLY A 712 24.18 -42.78 -1.43
C GLY A 712 23.98 -44.18 -0.92
N ALA A 713 23.83 -44.29 0.39
CA ALA A 713 23.40 -45.52 1.05
C ALA A 713 22.62 -45.17 2.30
N TYR A 714 21.63 -46.00 2.65
CA TYR A 714 20.89 -45.87 3.90
C TYR A 714 20.80 -47.21 4.63
N LYS A 715 20.68 -47.14 5.96
CA LYS A 715 20.41 -48.29 6.83
C LYS A 715 19.46 -47.88 7.95
N ASP A 716 18.43 -48.69 8.15
CA ASP A 716 17.47 -48.59 9.25
C ASP A 716 17.34 -49.96 9.96
N SER A 717 16.43 -50.08 10.93
CA SER A 717 16.24 -51.33 11.68
C SER A 717 15.45 -52.41 10.93
N SER A 718 14.89 -52.10 9.75
CA SER A 718 14.16 -53.06 8.92
C SER A 718 15.08 -53.91 8.05
N ARG A 719 16.39 -53.61 8.00
CA ARG A 719 17.35 -54.31 7.13
C ARG A 719 18.66 -54.61 7.85
N SER A 720 19.26 -55.76 7.54
CA SER A 720 20.55 -56.18 8.10
C SER A 720 21.75 -55.43 7.51
N SER A 721 21.67 -55.06 6.23
CA SER A 721 22.75 -54.42 5.46
C SER A 721 22.34 -53.06 4.89
N PRO A 722 23.30 -52.13 4.69
CA PRO A 722 23.02 -50.85 4.03
C PRO A 722 22.58 -51.05 2.58
N VAL A 723 21.60 -50.27 2.13
CA VAL A 723 21.11 -50.29 0.74
C VAL A 723 21.81 -49.19 -0.04
N PRO A 724 22.65 -49.51 -1.05
CA PRO A 724 23.20 -48.50 -1.94
C PRO A 724 22.11 -47.97 -2.87
N LEU A 725 22.13 -46.67 -3.11
CA LEU A 725 21.27 -45.96 -4.05
C LEU A 725 22.18 -45.22 -5.03
N ALA A 726 21.94 -45.34 -6.33
CA ALA A 726 22.61 -44.53 -7.33
C ALA A 726 21.66 -44.31 -8.49
N GLY A 727 21.48 -43.06 -8.90
CA GLY A 727 20.45 -42.68 -9.85
C GLY A 727 20.65 -41.34 -10.51
N VAL A 728 19.84 -41.13 -11.53
CA VAL A 728 19.75 -39.87 -12.29
C VAL A 728 18.35 -39.32 -12.18
N ASN A 729 18.25 -38.00 -12.16
CA ASN A 729 17.01 -37.26 -12.15
C ASN A 729 16.97 -36.32 -13.35
N TYR A 730 15.88 -36.39 -14.12
CA TYR A 730 15.56 -35.45 -15.18
C TYR A 730 14.39 -34.59 -14.75
N LEU A 731 14.53 -33.29 -14.94
CA LEU A 731 13.48 -32.34 -14.62
C LEU A 731 13.31 -31.33 -15.76
N ASP A 732 12.05 -31.08 -16.14
CA ASP A 732 11.64 -30.06 -17.11
C ASP A 732 10.44 -29.27 -16.54
N TYR A 733 10.59 -27.96 -16.35
CA TYR A 733 9.52 -27.11 -15.80
C TYR A 733 8.54 -26.58 -16.86
N ASP A 734 8.85 -26.75 -18.16
CA ASP A 734 8.02 -26.29 -19.28
C ASP A 734 7.93 -27.36 -20.38
N MET A 735 7.49 -28.55 -19.99
CA MET A 735 7.37 -29.66 -20.93
C MET A 735 6.32 -29.32 -22.01
N PHE A 736 6.74 -29.46 -23.27
CA PHE A 736 5.95 -29.13 -24.46
C PHE A 736 5.54 -27.65 -24.63
N HIS A 737 6.18 -26.71 -23.92
CA HIS A 737 5.80 -25.28 -23.94
C HIS A 737 4.36 -25.03 -23.45
N LYS A 738 3.95 -25.81 -22.45
CA LYS A 738 2.59 -25.79 -21.87
C LYS A 738 2.61 -25.56 -20.35
N ASN A 739 3.73 -25.10 -19.78
CA ASN A 739 3.95 -24.95 -18.35
C ASN A 739 3.73 -26.25 -17.55
N ILE A 740 3.89 -27.41 -18.20
CA ILE A 740 3.79 -28.71 -17.53
C ILE A 740 5.14 -29.03 -16.89
N GLN A 741 5.13 -29.23 -15.57
CA GLN A 741 6.30 -29.67 -14.84
C GLN A 741 6.41 -31.19 -14.89
N PHE A 742 7.55 -31.70 -15.31
CA PHE A 742 7.82 -33.13 -15.42
C PHE A 742 9.12 -33.49 -14.69
N ASN A 743 9.07 -34.53 -13.88
CA ASN A 743 10.19 -35.00 -13.08
C ASN A 743 10.25 -36.53 -13.12
N VAL A 744 11.43 -37.08 -13.43
CA VAL A 744 11.70 -38.51 -13.40
C VAL A 744 13.00 -38.77 -12.66
N LEU A 745 12.92 -39.50 -11.56
CA LEU A 745 14.07 -40.05 -10.84
C LEU A 745 14.13 -41.56 -11.08
N PHE A 746 15.30 -42.06 -11.50
CA PHE A 746 15.58 -43.48 -11.57
C PHE A 746 16.88 -43.79 -10.84
N ALA A 747 16.78 -44.59 -9.76
CA ALA A 747 17.88 -44.95 -8.87
C ALA A 747 18.08 -46.46 -8.75
N GLY A 748 18.04 -47.17 -9.89
CA GLY A 748 18.27 -48.60 -10.00
C GLY A 748 17.11 -49.45 -9.48
N VAL A 749 16.93 -49.49 -8.16
CA VAL A 749 15.86 -50.24 -7.47
C VAL A 749 14.66 -49.39 -7.10
N LEU A 750 14.72 -48.09 -7.38
CA LEU A 750 13.65 -47.13 -7.12
C LEU A 750 13.44 -46.27 -8.36
N ALA A 751 12.18 -46.09 -8.75
CA ALA A 751 11.75 -45.18 -9.80
C ALA A 751 10.65 -44.26 -9.26
N PHE A 752 10.75 -42.97 -9.54
CA PHE A 752 9.73 -41.98 -9.21
C PHE A 752 9.46 -41.13 -10.44
N VAL A 753 8.18 -40.97 -10.78
CA VAL A 753 7.72 -40.13 -11.88
C VAL A 753 6.67 -39.18 -11.34
N ASN A 754 6.75 -37.90 -11.73
CA ASN A 754 5.80 -36.87 -11.37
C ASN A 754 5.55 -35.95 -12.57
N MET A 755 4.28 -35.68 -12.85
CA MET A 755 3.84 -34.70 -13.85
C MET A 755 2.80 -33.79 -13.22
N THR A 756 3.00 -32.48 -13.29
CA THR A 756 2.14 -31.46 -12.69
C THR A 756 1.75 -30.43 -13.74
N GLN A 757 0.43 -30.21 -13.90
CA GLN A 757 -0.13 -29.05 -14.58
C GLN A 757 -0.53 -28.03 -13.51
N PRO A 758 0.27 -26.97 -13.27
CA PRO A 758 -0.01 -25.99 -12.22
C PRO A 758 -1.21 -25.08 -12.54
N SER A 759 -1.72 -25.08 -13.77
CA SER A 759 -2.95 -24.37 -14.15
C SER A 759 -3.84 -25.19 -15.06
N LEU A 760 -4.83 -25.82 -14.44
CA LEU A 760 -5.87 -26.55 -15.14
C LEU A 760 -6.92 -25.56 -15.68
N PHE A 761 -7.14 -25.57 -17.00
CA PHE A 761 -8.11 -24.72 -17.70
C PHE A 761 -7.94 -23.21 -17.49
N GLY A 762 -6.70 -22.73 -17.27
CA GLY A 762 -6.41 -21.32 -17.02
C GLY A 762 -6.83 -20.82 -15.62
N SER A 763 -7.18 -21.74 -14.71
CA SER A 763 -7.45 -21.43 -13.30
C SER A 763 -6.19 -21.60 -12.45
N ARG A 764 -6.26 -21.25 -11.16
CA ARG A 764 -5.19 -21.52 -10.17
C ARG A 764 -5.19 -22.96 -9.64
N ILE A 765 -6.05 -23.84 -10.18
CA ILE A 765 -6.16 -25.23 -9.76
C ILE A 765 -5.01 -26.02 -10.39
N ASP A 766 -4.28 -26.77 -9.57
CA ASP A 766 -3.23 -27.68 -10.04
C ASP A 766 -3.69 -29.13 -10.10
N LEU A 767 -3.21 -29.87 -11.10
CA LEU A 767 -3.42 -31.30 -11.26
C LEU A 767 -2.07 -32.01 -11.36
N THR A 768 -1.85 -32.99 -10.49
CA THR A 768 -0.61 -33.76 -10.45
C THR A 768 -0.89 -35.25 -10.53
N GLY A 769 -0.13 -35.95 -11.37
CA GLY A 769 -0.01 -37.40 -11.34
C GLY A 769 1.39 -37.78 -10.89
N GLU A 770 1.50 -38.70 -9.94
CA GLU A 770 2.79 -39.26 -9.52
C GLU A 770 2.72 -40.77 -9.32
N ALA A 771 3.86 -41.44 -9.49
CA ALA A 771 4.01 -42.87 -9.24
C ALA A 771 5.39 -43.20 -8.71
N VAL A 772 5.45 -44.15 -7.76
CA VAL A 772 6.68 -44.73 -7.23
C VAL A 772 6.68 -46.24 -7.46
N GLY A 773 7.77 -46.73 -8.03
CA GLY A 773 8.07 -48.15 -8.11
C GLY A 773 9.31 -48.49 -7.28
N VAL A 774 9.20 -49.45 -6.36
CA VAL A 774 10.31 -50.00 -5.59
C VAL A 774 10.47 -51.46 -5.96
N ALA A 775 11.70 -51.90 -6.26
CA ALA A 775 11.98 -53.28 -6.62
C ALA A 775 12.23 -54.18 -5.40
N LEU A 776 12.75 -53.61 -4.29
CA LEU A 776 13.13 -54.33 -3.08
C LEU A 776 11.95 -54.53 -2.12
N LYS A 777 11.98 -55.64 -1.36
CA LYS A 777 11.07 -55.89 -0.24
C LYS A 777 11.67 -55.36 1.07
N GLY A 778 10.83 -54.88 1.98
CA GLY A 778 11.18 -54.55 3.36
C GLY A 778 10.71 -55.65 4.32
N GLU A 779 11.34 -55.74 5.50
CA GLU A 779 10.90 -56.67 6.55
C GLU A 779 9.89 -55.98 7.48
N ASP A 780 8.75 -56.63 7.67
CA ASP A 780 7.72 -56.23 8.62
C ASP A 780 7.85 -57.03 9.93
N LYS A 781 8.22 -56.33 11.01
CA LYS A 781 8.49 -56.89 12.35
C LYS A 781 7.37 -56.55 13.31
N VAL A 782 7.03 -57.46 14.22
CA VAL A 782 5.97 -57.29 15.24
C VAL A 782 6.51 -57.60 16.63
N TYR A 783 6.01 -56.89 17.62
CA TYR A 783 6.34 -57.06 19.02
C TYR A 783 5.06 -57.35 19.81
N ASP A 784 5.18 -58.24 20.79
CA ASP A 784 4.19 -58.41 21.84
C ASP A 784 4.84 -58.01 23.17
N GLY A 785 4.36 -56.92 23.76
CA GLY A 785 5.05 -56.21 24.84
C GLY A 785 6.50 -55.87 24.46
N ASP A 786 7.44 -56.52 25.16
CA ASP A 786 8.87 -56.27 25.03
C ASP A 786 9.61 -57.32 24.19
N VAL A 787 8.91 -58.22 23.48
CA VAL A 787 9.52 -59.36 22.76
C VAL A 787 9.14 -59.34 21.28
N GLU A 788 10.15 -59.40 20.40
CA GLU A 788 9.94 -59.56 18.95
C GLU A 788 9.36 -60.95 18.63
N GLN A 789 8.25 -60.98 17.89
CA GLN A 789 7.60 -62.20 17.39
C GLN A 789 8.21 -62.57 16.03
N VAL A 790 9.39 -63.21 16.05
CA VAL A 790 10.16 -63.53 14.83
C VAL A 790 9.40 -64.47 13.90
N ASP A 791 8.64 -65.40 14.46
CA ASP A 791 7.72 -66.34 13.80
C ASP A 791 6.64 -65.65 12.96
N ARG A 792 6.37 -64.37 13.21
CA ARG A 792 5.35 -63.58 12.51
C ARG A 792 5.92 -62.57 11.51
N ARG A 793 7.23 -62.56 11.26
CA ARG A 793 7.87 -61.62 10.31
C ARG A 793 7.47 -61.95 8.88
N ILE A 794 7.18 -60.91 8.08
CA ILE A 794 6.88 -61.05 6.65
C ILE A 794 7.64 -60.02 5.82
N ASP A 795 7.81 -60.29 4.54
CA ASP A 795 8.41 -59.35 3.59
C ASP A 795 7.31 -58.63 2.82
N ILE A 796 7.36 -57.29 2.77
CA ILE A 796 6.35 -56.44 2.14
C ILE A 796 7.01 -55.60 1.03
N ARG A 797 6.29 -55.39 -0.08
CA ARG A 797 6.67 -54.44 -1.11
C ARG A 797 5.45 -53.64 -1.56
N ASP A 798 5.59 -52.33 -1.48
CA ASP A 798 4.55 -51.38 -1.84
C ASP A 798 4.97 -50.58 -3.07
N GLN A 799 4.04 -50.44 -4.00
CA GLN A 799 4.14 -49.53 -5.14
C GLN A 799 2.90 -48.65 -5.13
N TYR A 800 3.04 -47.38 -5.47
CA TYR A 800 1.88 -46.49 -5.46
C TYR A 800 1.82 -45.57 -6.67
N ALA A 801 0.60 -45.23 -7.04
CA ALA A 801 0.30 -44.16 -7.97
C ALA A 801 -0.76 -43.25 -7.34
N SER A 802 -0.69 -41.95 -7.58
CA SER A 802 -1.68 -41.02 -7.07
C SER A 802 -1.99 -39.90 -8.05
N VAL A 803 -3.21 -39.37 -7.94
CA VAL A 803 -3.66 -38.15 -8.60
C VAL A 803 -4.02 -37.13 -7.52
N ARG A 804 -3.52 -35.91 -7.66
CA ARG A 804 -3.73 -34.80 -6.71
C ARG A 804 -4.37 -33.63 -7.44
N LEU A 805 -5.43 -33.08 -6.86
CA LEU A 805 -6.09 -31.86 -7.30
C LEU A 805 -5.93 -30.80 -6.21
N GLY A 806 -5.12 -29.78 -6.48
CA GLY A 806 -4.86 -28.68 -5.56
C GLY A 806 -5.71 -27.45 -5.88
N ILE A 807 -6.39 -26.92 -4.87
CA ILE A 807 -7.29 -25.76 -4.97
C ILE A 807 -6.80 -24.71 -3.97
N PRO A 808 -6.10 -23.66 -4.43
CA PRO A 808 -5.71 -22.56 -3.56
C PRO A 808 -6.93 -21.72 -3.14
N ALA A 809 -6.99 -21.36 -1.87
CA ALA A 809 -8.03 -20.52 -1.29
C ALA A 809 -7.38 -19.27 -0.66
N GLY A 810 -7.39 -18.17 -1.41
CA GLY A 810 -6.63 -16.97 -1.05
C GLY A 810 -5.12 -17.18 -1.21
N SER A 811 -4.31 -16.44 -0.45
CA SER A 811 -2.85 -16.40 -0.61
C SER A 811 -2.11 -17.48 0.20
N PHE A 812 -2.69 -17.98 1.29
CA PHE A 812 -1.95 -18.78 2.28
C PHE A 812 -2.53 -20.16 2.52
N VAL A 813 -3.73 -20.46 2.02
CA VAL A 813 -4.44 -21.72 2.25
C VAL A 813 -4.55 -22.51 0.95
N LYS A 814 -4.29 -23.82 1.02
CA LYS A 814 -4.50 -24.76 -0.09
C LYS A 814 -5.30 -25.97 0.39
N PHE A 815 -6.33 -26.32 -0.37
CA PHE A 815 -7.03 -27.60 -0.24
C PHE A 815 -6.48 -28.56 -1.28
N THR A 816 -6.19 -29.80 -0.90
CA THR A 816 -5.72 -30.82 -1.84
C THR A 816 -6.58 -32.06 -1.68
N LEU A 817 -7.18 -32.50 -2.79
CA LEU A 817 -7.84 -33.80 -2.88
C LEU A 817 -6.86 -34.79 -3.52
N ILE A 818 -6.63 -35.93 -2.87
CA ILE A 818 -5.68 -36.93 -3.34
C ILE A 818 -6.41 -38.26 -3.47
N GLY A 819 -6.31 -38.89 -4.64
CA GLY A 819 -6.69 -40.27 -4.85
C GLY A 819 -5.43 -41.12 -5.05
N SER A 820 -5.18 -42.09 -4.17
CA SER A 820 -4.00 -42.96 -4.23
C SER A 820 -4.39 -44.41 -4.44
N PHE A 821 -3.52 -45.14 -5.14
CA PHE A 821 -3.63 -46.57 -5.41
C PHE A 821 -2.33 -47.21 -4.98
N PHE A 822 -2.40 -48.11 -3.99
CA PHE A 822 -1.27 -48.89 -3.52
C PHE A 822 -1.42 -50.33 -4.00
N TYR A 823 -0.38 -50.89 -4.58
CA TYR A 823 -0.27 -52.32 -4.85
C TYR A 823 0.70 -52.92 -3.85
N GLU A 824 0.16 -53.69 -2.92
CA GLU A 824 0.87 -54.29 -1.80
C GLU A 824 1.11 -55.76 -2.07
N GLN A 825 2.36 -56.19 -1.92
CA GLN A 825 2.76 -57.57 -2.13
C GLN A 825 3.38 -58.16 -0.87
N TYR A 826 2.90 -59.34 -0.50
CA TYR A 826 3.30 -60.02 0.72
C TYR A 826 4.08 -61.29 0.39
N ALA A 827 5.17 -61.54 1.12
CA ALA A 827 6.00 -62.71 0.93
C ALA A 827 6.51 -63.27 2.27
N SER A 828 6.81 -64.57 2.27
CA SER A 828 7.30 -65.27 3.46
C SER A 828 8.73 -64.85 3.79
N ASN A 829 9.01 -64.58 5.06
CA ASN A 829 10.36 -64.33 5.53
C ASN A 829 11.08 -65.63 5.94
N SER A 830 12.36 -65.75 5.61
CA SER A 830 13.14 -66.96 5.88
C SER A 830 13.43 -67.19 7.37
N ASP A 831 13.61 -66.12 8.16
CA ASP A 831 13.84 -66.22 9.60
C ASP A 831 12.57 -66.65 10.33
N ALA A 832 11.42 -66.11 9.92
CA ALA A 832 10.11 -66.51 10.45
C ALA A 832 9.84 -68.01 10.22
N ASN A 833 10.08 -68.48 8.99
CA ASN A 833 9.95 -69.90 8.65
C ASN A 833 10.88 -70.79 9.51
N LYS A 834 12.07 -70.30 9.86
CA LYS A 834 13.01 -71.03 10.71
C LYS A 834 12.55 -71.03 12.17
N ALA A 835 12.05 -69.91 12.69
CA ALA A 835 11.51 -69.79 14.04
C ALA A 835 10.29 -70.71 14.23
N LEU A 836 9.32 -70.67 13.30
CA LEU A 836 8.14 -71.54 13.32
C LEU A 836 8.49 -73.03 13.30
N ARG A 837 9.48 -73.44 12.48
CA ARG A 837 9.95 -74.83 12.46
C ARG A 837 10.55 -75.25 13.80
N ALA A 838 11.31 -74.37 14.45
CA ALA A 838 11.89 -74.65 15.75
C ALA A 838 10.81 -74.75 16.83
N GLU A 839 9.81 -73.87 16.80
CA GLU A 839 8.67 -73.88 17.72
C GLU A 839 7.82 -75.14 17.55
N ASN A 840 7.46 -75.49 16.31
CA ASN A 840 6.74 -76.73 16.01
C ASN A 840 7.49 -77.98 16.49
N ALA A 841 8.81 -78.02 16.30
CA ALA A 841 9.64 -79.13 16.77
C ALA A 841 9.73 -79.19 18.32
N ALA A 842 9.80 -78.04 19.00
CA ALA A 842 9.90 -77.97 20.46
C ALA A 842 8.58 -78.30 21.17
N ASN A 843 7.45 -77.85 20.61
CA ASN A 843 6.14 -77.91 21.26
C ASN A 843 5.21 -78.99 20.67
N GLY A 844 5.64 -79.70 19.63
CA GLY A 844 4.80 -80.70 18.95
C GLY A 844 3.58 -80.11 18.24
N THR A 845 3.66 -78.85 17.82
CA THR A 845 2.57 -78.13 17.15
C THR A 845 2.69 -78.23 15.63
N ALA A 846 1.59 -77.92 14.92
CA ALA A 846 1.55 -77.87 13.46
C ALA A 846 1.18 -76.45 12.97
N LEU A 847 1.92 -75.46 13.44
CA LEU A 847 1.67 -74.05 13.12
C LEU A 847 2.27 -73.69 11.75
N ARG A 848 1.52 -72.92 10.96
CA ARG A 848 2.01 -72.27 9.73
C ARG A 848 1.54 -70.83 9.68
N PHE A 849 2.32 -69.97 9.02
CA PHE A 849 1.92 -68.58 8.82
C PHE A 849 1.21 -68.43 7.46
N VAL A 850 -0.07 -68.08 7.50
CA VAL A 850 -0.86 -67.70 6.32
C VAL A 850 -0.57 -66.24 6.01
N LEU A 851 -0.02 -65.97 4.82
CA LEU A 851 0.25 -64.60 4.36
C LEU A 851 -1.05 -63.87 4.01
N PRO A 852 -1.10 -62.54 4.19
CA PRO A 852 -2.11 -61.71 3.55
C PRO A 852 -2.07 -61.90 2.03
N GLN A 853 -3.21 -61.71 1.36
CA GLN A 853 -3.27 -61.74 -0.10
C GLN A 853 -2.70 -60.44 -0.68
N ASP A 854 -1.95 -60.55 -1.78
CA ASP A 854 -1.60 -59.40 -2.60
C ASP A 854 -2.86 -58.65 -3.01
N GLN A 855 -2.85 -57.34 -2.80
CA GLN A 855 -4.05 -56.53 -2.89
C GLN A 855 -3.78 -55.15 -3.49
N VAL A 856 -4.88 -54.48 -3.83
CA VAL A 856 -4.87 -53.06 -4.17
C VAL A 856 -5.62 -52.32 -3.07
N GLN A 857 -4.96 -51.36 -2.44
CA GLN A 857 -5.58 -50.40 -1.54
C GLN A 857 -5.85 -49.10 -2.30
N THR A 858 -7.04 -48.55 -2.11
CA THR A 858 -7.45 -47.26 -2.66
C THR A 858 -7.71 -46.29 -1.53
N ASP A 859 -7.07 -45.12 -1.59
CA ASP A 859 -7.17 -44.09 -0.58
C ASP A 859 -7.74 -42.80 -1.18
N GLY A 860 -8.68 -42.19 -0.47
CA GLY A 860 -9.09 -40.81 -0.69
C GLY A 860 -8.61 -39.96 0.46
N THR A 861 -7.84 -38.91 0.19
CA THR A 861 -7.34 -37.98 1.22
C THR A 861 -7.80 -36.56 0.92
N LEU A 862 -8.32 -35.88 1.94
CA LEU A 862 -8.49 -34.43 1.96
C LEU A 862 -7.40 -33.82 2.82
N GLN A 863 -6.65 -32.88 2.25
CA GLN A 863 -5.60 -32.16 2.94
C GLN A 863 -5.86 -30.66 2.91
N VAL A 864 -5.58 -29.99 4.03
CA VAL A 864 -5.63 -28.53 4.16
C VAL A 864 -4.29 -28.04 4.67
N GLU A 865 -3.69 -27.07 3.98
CA GLU A 865 -2.41 -26.48 4.34
C GLU A 865 -2.52 -24.98 4.50
N PHE A 866 -1.85 -24.44 5.51
CA PHE A 866 -1.66 -23.01 5.74
C PHE A 866 -0.17 -22.71 5.93
N ASN A 867 0.38 -21.79 5.13
CA ASN A 867 1.76 -21.34 5.24
C ASN A 867 1.80 -19.81 5.32
N ARG A 868 2.32 -19.25 6.42
CA ARG A 868 2.57 -17.81 6.53
C ARG A 868 3.64 -17.45 7.56
N LYS A 869 4.58 -16.56 7.22
CA LYS A 869 5.61 -16.03 8.15
C LYS A 869 6.38 -17.14 8.87
N GLY A 870 6.74 -18.19 8.14
CA GLY A 870 7.42 -19.37 8.69
C GLY A 870 6.58 -20.24 9.64
N TYR A 871 5.27 -19.98 9.79
CA TYR A 871 4.33 -20.94 10.37
C TYR A 871 3.81 -21.84 9.26
N GLY A 872 3.85 -23.15 9.48
CA GLY A 872 3.20 -24.13 8.61
C GLY A 872 2.25 -24.99 9.42
N VAL A 873 0.97 -25.00 9.05
CA VAL A 873 -0.05 -25.87 9.64
C VAL A 873 -0.64 -26.74 8.55
N ALA A 874 -0.71 -28.04 8.77
CA ALA A 874 -1.32 -28.98 7.85
C ALA A 874 -2.24 -29.93 8.61
N ALA A 875 -3.41 -30.20 8.04
CA ALA A 875 -4.32 -31.24 8.50
C ALA A 875 -4.66 -32.15 7.34
N SER A 876 -4.70 -33.46 7.58
CA SER A 876 -5.10 -34.43 6.56
C SER A 876 -6.04 -35.48 7.15
N GLY A 877 -6.97 -35.97 6.33
CA GLY A 877 -7.85 -37.07 6.65
C GLY A 877 -7.96 -38.02 5.46
N THR A 878 -7.70 -39.30 5.70
CA THR A 878 -7.63 -40.36 4.71
C THR A 878 -8.69 -41.43 4.98
N TRP A 879 -9.40 -41.83 3.94
CA TRP A 879 -10.32 -42.96 3.92
C TRP A 879 -9.77 -44.03 2.99
N SER A 880 -9.56 -45.23 3.53
CA SER A 880 -8.89 -46.31 2.83
C SER A 880 -9.78 -47.52 2.64
N ARG A 881 -9.61 -48.21 1.51
CA ARG A 881 -10.31 -49.45 1.21
C ARG A 881 -9.41 -50.44 0.49
N ARG A 882 -9.35 -51.67 0.99
CA ARG A 882 -8.65 -52.80 0.38
C ARG A 882 -9.55 -53.58 -0.56
N SER A 883 -9.02 -54.03 -1.70
CA SER A 883 -9.80 -54.79 -2.68
C SER A 883 -10.19 -56.19 -2.16
N LYS A 884 -9.25 -56.87 -1.48
CA LYS A 884 -9.40 -58.19 -0.87
C LYS A 884 -8.78 -58.13 0.53
N TRP A 885 -9.44 -58.66 1.56
CA TRP A 885 -8.86 -58.74 2.90
C TRP A 885 -9.52 -59.93 3.60
N GLU A 886 -8.82 -61.06 3.59
CA GLU A 886 -9.27 -62.32 4.19
C GLU A 886 -8.46 -62.59 5.47
N PRO A 887 -8.95 -63.42 6.40
CA PRO A 887 -8.17 -63.81 7.58
C PRO A 887 -6.78 -64.35 7.21
N TRP A 888 -5.76 -63.83 7.88
CA TRP A 888 -4.35 -64.18 7.71
C TRP A 888 -3.67 -64.24 9.09
N GLY A 889 -2.44 -64.74 9.15
CA GLY A 889 -1.67 -64.86 10.37
C GLY A 889 -1.32 -66.30 10.74
N LEU A 890 -1.03 -66.55 12.01
CA LEU A 890 -0.64 -67.86 12.50
C LEU A 890 -1.85 -68.82 12.50
N PHE A 891 -1.72 -69.97 11.83
CA PHE A 891 -2.77 -70.97 11.66
C PHE A 891 -2.28 -72.32 12.18
N ASP A 892 -3.09 -72.97 13.01
CA ASP A 892 -2.80 -74.31 13.51
C ASP A 892 -3.52 -75.34 12.64
N ASP A 893 -2.74 -76.12 11.88
CA ASP A 893 -3.28 -77.17 11.01
C ASP A 893 -3.95 -78.31 11.81
N THR A 894 -3.65 -78.44 13.10
CA THR A 894 -4.29 -79.45 13.97
C THR A 894 -5.72 -79.06 14.32
N THR A 895 -5.92 -77.81 14.74
CA THR A 895 -7.24 -77.29 15.14
C THR A 895 -8.01 -76.65 14.00
N GLN A 896 -7.39 -76.48 12.82
CA GLN A 896 -7.97 -75.85 11.63
C GLN A 896 -8.46 -74.41 11.91
N ALA A 897 -7.75 -73.68 12.77
CA ALA A 897 -8.11 -72.34 13.22
C ALA A 897 -6.90 -71.40 13.29
N PHE A 898 -7.18 -70.09 13.19
CA PHE A 898 -6.17 -69.06 13.42
C PHE A 898 -5.88 -68.89 14.92
N VAL A 899 -4.60 -68.85 15.26
CA VAL A 899 -4.10 -68.58 16.61
C VAL A 899 -3.99 -67.07 16.77
N SER A 900 -4.84 -66.49 17.63
CA SER A 900 -4.95 -65.03 17.81
C SER A 900 -5.20 -64.30 16.47
N PRO A 901 -6.38 -64.48 15.86
CA PRO A 901 -6.67 -63.95 14.53
C PRO A 901 -6.49 -62.43 14.49
N GLU A 902 -5.80 -61.95 13.46
CA GLU A 902 -5.59 -60.53 13.23
C GLU A 902 -6.92 -59.86 12.81
N PRO A 903 -7.17 -58.60 13.20
CA PRO A 903 -8.37 -57.87 12.78
C PRO A 903 -8.45 -57.77 11.26
N VAL A 904 -9.60 -58.14 10.68
CA VAL A 904 -9.83 -58.10 9.22
C VAL A 904 -10.65 -56.85 8.88
N ASN A 905 -10.01 -55.68 8.95
CA ASN A 905 -10.65 -54.42 8.59
C ASN A 905 -10.40 -54.10 7.11
N LYS A 906 -11.46 -54.23 6.29
CA LYS A 906 -11.37 -53.95 4.85
C LYS A 906 -11.35 -52.44 4.54
N THR A 907 -11.82 -51.62 5.47
CA THR A 907 -11.86 -50.17 5.40
C THR A 907 -11.36 -49.60 6.72
N PHE A 908 -10.60 -48.52 6.65
CA PHE A 908 -10.08 -47.83 7.83
C PHE A 908 -9.91 -46.35 7.53
N THR A 909 -9.67 -45.56 8.59
CA THR A 909 -9.49 -44.11 8.46
C THR A 909 -8.35 -43.63 9.33
N GLU A 910 -7.61 -42.68 8.79
CA GLU A 910 -6.43 -42.06 9.39
C GLU A 910 -6.55 -40.54 9.29
N TRP A 911 -6.03 -39.81 10.27
CA TRP A 911 -5.93 -38.37 10.18
C TRP A 911 -4.75 -37.84 11.00
N ASP A 912 -4.18 -36.73 10.54
CA ASP A 912 -3.08 -36.07 11.22
C ASP A 912 -3.24 -34.54 11.23
N LEU A 913 -2.60 -33.93 12.22
CA LEU A 913 -2.49 -32.48 12.39
C LEU A 913 -1.04 -32.13 12.74
N THR A 914 -0.41 -31.39 11.85
CA THR A 914 0.98 -30.95 11.97
C THR A 914 1.07 -29.44 12.11
N GLY A 915 1.86 -28.97 13.06
CA GLY A 915 2.20 -27.55 13.26
C GLY A 915 3.70 -27.35 13.34
N THR A 916 4.24 -26.42 12.55
CA THR A 916 5.68 -26.13 12.45
C THR A 916 5.98 -24.65 12.59
N LYS A 917 7.12 -24.34 13.23
CA LYS A 917 7.69 -22.99 13.27
C LYS A 917 9.22 -23.07 13.15
N GLU A 918 9.76 -22.23 12.28
CA GLU A 918 11.21 -22.04 12.14
C GLU A 918 11.59 -20.59 12.50
N TRP A 919 12.76 -20.46 13.15
CA TRP A 919 13.41 -19.20 13.46
C TRP A 919 14.80 -19.19 12.83
N TYR A 920 15.02 -18.24 11.92
CA TYR A 920 16.33 -18.00 11.33
C TYR A 920 17.08 -16.98 12.19
N LEU A 921 18.30 -17.35 12.59
CA LEU A 921 19.16 -16.57 13.48
C LEU A 921 20.43 -16.15 12.72
N PRO A 922 21.13 -15.09 13.16
CA PRO A 922 22.36 -14.63 12.52
C PRO A 922 23.42 -15.74 12.39
N LYS A 923 24.35 -15.58 11.44
CA LYS A 923 25.46 -16.51 11.18
C LYS A 923 24.97 -17.92 10.79
N PHE A 924 23.94 -17.97 9.94
CA PHE A 924 23.34 -19.20 9.41
C PHE A 924 22.72 -20.11 10.48
N GLN A 925 22.44 -19.63 11.69
CA GLN A 925 21.85 -20.46 12.73
C GLN A 925 20.33 -20.62 12.51
N LYS A 926 19.77 -21.78 12.87
CA LYS A 926 18.32 -22.04 12.73
C LYS A 926 17.81 -22.85 13.91
N VAL A 927 16.65 -22.47 14.42
CA VAL A 927 15.88 -23.24 15.41
C VAL A 927 14.58 -23.67 14.77
N ARG A 928 14.18 -24.92 14.98
CA ARG A 928 12.89 -25.46 14.52
C ARG A 928 12.15 -26.12 15.66
N ALA A 929 10.84 -25.88 15.71
CA ALA A 929 9.91 -26.60 16.55
C ALA A 929 8.75 -27.16 15.70
N GLU A 930 8.38 -28.40 15.96
CA GLU A 930 7.27 -29.07 15.30
C GLU A 930 6.50 -29.97 16.26
N VAL A 931 5.20 -30.05 16.04
CA VAL A 931 4.29 -30.96 16.73
C VAL A 931 3.43 -31.65 15.68
N ASN A 932 3.33 -32.97 15.76
CA ASN A 932 2.45 -33.78 14.92
C ASN A 932 1.56 -34.66 15.81
N TYR A 933 0.25 -34.59 15.60
CA TYR A 933 -0.74 -35.45 16.23
C TYR A 933 -1.38 -36.36 15.18
N MET A 934 -1.42 -37.66 15.43
CA MET A 934 -1.93 -38.69 14.54
C MET A 934 -2.97 -39.53 15.28
N ASP A 935 -4.05 -39.91 14.60
CA ASP A 935 -5.08 -40.79 15.15
C ASP A 935 -5.87 -41.48 14.01
N GLY A 936 -6.51 -42.61 14.31
CA GLY A 936 -7.30 -43.34 13.33
C GLY A 936 -8.34 -44.26 13.94
N ARG A 937 -9.08 -44.94 13.06
CA ARG A 937 -10.14 -45.91 13.39
C ARG A 937 -10.03 -47.14 12.52
N ASP A 938 -10.38 -48.28 13.10
CA ASP A 938 -10.39 -49.59 12.46
C ASP A 938 -9.01 -49.98 11.89
N LEU A 939 -7.94 -49.53 12.54
CA LEU A 939 -6.57 -49.82 12.15
C LEU A 939 -6.15 -51.24 12.58
N ASP A 940 -5.41 -51.90 11.69
CA ASP A 940 -4.77 -53.21 11.86
C ASP A 940 -3.24 -53.10 11.63
N ARG A 941 -2.53 -54.24 11.67
CA ARG A 941 -1.07 -54.31 11.55
C ARG A 941 -0.48 -53.48 10.41
N PHE A 942 -1.15 -53.37 9.27
CA PHE A 942 -0.62 -52.71 8.07
C PHE A 942 -1.23 -51.33 7.81
N SER A 943 -2.21 -50.91 8.62
CA SER A 943 -2.80 -49.57 8.56
C SER A 943 -2.45 -48.71 9.77
N ARG A 944 -1.85 -49.26 10.83
CA ARG A 944 -1.32 -48.47 11.94
C ARG A 944 -0.10 -47.65 11.51
N TYR A 945 0.00 -46.45 12.06
CA TYR A 945 1.20 -45.64 11.99
C TYR A 945 2.40 -46.39 12.56
N SER A 946 3.58 -46.17 11.96
CA SER A 946 4.85 -46.73 12.41
C SER A 946 5.98 -45.73 12.23
N PHE A 947 7.07 -45.84 12.99
CA PHE A 947 8.18 -44.90 12.82
C PHE A 947 8.96 -45.16 11.52
N SER A 948 9.01 -44.15 10.65
CA SER A 948 9.64 -44.21 9.32
C SER A 948 11.00 -43.50 9.28
N LEU A 949 11.74 -43.68 8.16
CA LEU A 949 12.99 -42.95 7.91
C LEU A 949 12.75 -41.53 7.35
N PHE A 950 11.60 -41.30 6.71
CA PHE A 950 11.23 -40.04 6.08
C PHE A 950 9.72 -39.80 6.29
N GLY A 951 9.29 -38.57 6.54
CA GLY A 951 7.88 -38.23 6.66
C GLY A 951 7.48 -37.76 8.06
N GLN A 952 6.18 -37.62 8.28
CA GLN A 952 5.60 -37.01 9.49
C GLN A 952 5.65 -37.92 10.72
N ASP A 953 5.82 -39.21 10.50
CA ASP A 953 5.98 -40.30 11.46
C ASP A 953 7.46 -40.65 11.72
N HIS A 954 8.40 -39.83 11.25
CA HIS A 954 9.84 -40.04 11.49
C HIS A 954 10.21 -39.92 12.98
N LEU A 955 11.10 -40.79 13.47
CA LEU A 955 11.70 -40.64 14.81
C LEU A 955 13.14 -41.19 14.82
N PRO A 956 14.16 -40.39 15.18
CA PRO A 956 15.56 -40.78 15.13
C PRO A 956 15.88 -42.08 15.90
N GLY A 957 16.39 -43.07 15.18
CA GLY A 957 16.79 -44.37 15.72
C GLY A 957 15.66 -45.39 15.82
N PHE A 958 14.43 -45.01 15.51
CA PHE A 958 13.25 -45.87 15.56
C PHE A 958 12.73 -46.28 14.18
N ALA A 959 13.29 -45.76 13.09
CA ALA A 959 12.91 -46.14 11.73
C ALA A 959 13.03 -47.66 11.52
N GLY A 960 11.94 -48.28 11.07
CA GLY A 960 11.90 -49.72 10.79
C GLY A 960 12.02 -50.61 12.03
N THR A 961 11.80 -50.07 13.24
CA THR A 961 11.82 -50.86 14.47
C THR A 961 10.58 -51.72 14.66
N GLY A 962 9.47 -51.44 13.96
CA GLY A 962 8.22 -52.18 14.08
C GLY A 962 7.27 -51.69 15.19
N VAL A 963 7.61 -50.59 15.86
CA VAL A 963 6.68 -49.93 16.80
C VAL A 963 5.50 -49.37 16.02
N ARG A 964 4.29 -49.78 16.39
CA ARG A 964 3.03 -49.36 15.78
C ARG A 964 2.12 -48.70 16.80
N PHE A 965 1.26 -47.82 16.32
CA PHE A 965 0.29 -47.13 17.18
C PHE A 965 -0.94 -46.68 16.40
N ASP A 966 -2.09 -46.64 17.08
CA ASP A 966 -3.33 -46.10 16.53
C ASP A 966 -3.45 -44.59 16.74
N ARG A 967 -2.79 -44.07 17.80
CA ARG A 967 -2.75 -42.65 18.14
C ARG A 967 -1.37 -42.25 18.60
N GLY A 968 -0.86 -41.12 18.12
CA GLY A 968 0.47 -40.63 18.46
C GLY A 968 0.56 -39.12 18.56
N LEU A 969 1.40 -38.62 19.46
CA LEU A 969 1.84 -37.23 19.51
C LEU A 969 3.37 -37.20 19.44
N VAL A 970 3.92 -36.59 18.41
CA VAL A 970 5.37 -36.43 18.22
C VAL A 970 5.74 -34.96 18.30
N GLY A 971 6.66 -34.62 19.20
CA GLY A 971 7.26 -33.30 19.30
C GLY A 971 8.71 -33.33 18.83
N ARG A 972 9.08 -32.39 17.97
CA ARG A 972 10.43 -32.30 17.39
C ARG A 972 11.04 -30.93 17.64
N THR A 973 12.29 -30.93 18.06
CA THR A 973 13.11 -29.72 18.21
C THR A 973 14.43 -29.91 17.50
N GLY A 974 14.83 -28.91 16.72
CA GLY A 974 16.07 -28.94 15.96
C GLY A 974 16.85 -27.64 16.12
N TYR A 975 18.18 -27.76 16.20
CA TYR A 975 19.09 -26.63 16.14
C TYR A 975 20.18 -26.88 15.12
N SER A 976 20.32 -25.94 14.22
CA SER A 976 21.26 -26.02 13.10
C SER A 976 22.26 -24.89 13.16
N PHE A 977 23.55 -25.20 12.99
CA PHE A 977 24.65 -24.25 13.08
C PHE A 977 25.82 -24.64 12.18
N ASN A 978 26.70 -23.68 11.89
CA ASN A 978 27.86 -23.92 11.04
C ASN A 978 29.14 -23.91 11.87
N LEU A 979 30.02 -24.87 11.59
CA LEU A 979 31.37 -24.91 12.13
C LEU A 979 32.38 -24.61 11.03
N PHE A 980 33.33 -23.71 11.34
CA PHE A 980 34.44 -23.32 10.47
C PHE A 980 34.04 -22.79 9.08
N GLY A 981 32.78 -22.41 8.87
CA GLY A 981 32.26 -21.94 7.57
C GLY A 981 32.24 -23.00 6.46
N ALA A 982 32.45 -24.27 6.81
CA ALA A 982 32.64 -25.36 5.85
C ALA A 982 31.74 -26.58 6.12
N ILE A 983 31.26 -26.75 7.36
CA ILE A 983 30.40 -27.87 7.74
C ILE A 983 29.14 -27.34 8.42
N ARG A 984 27.99 -27.74 7.89
CA ARG A 984 26.68 -27.57 8.55
C ARG A 984 26.49 -28.73 9.51
N PHE A 985 26.03 -28.44 10.72
CA PHE A 985 25.50 -29.45 11.64
C PHE A 985 24.06 -29.14 11.98
N ASP A 986 23.23 -30.18 12.07
CA ASP A 986 21.90 -30.11 12.65
C ASP A 986 21.80 -31.15 13.76
N VAL A 987 21.37 -30.71 14.93
CA VAL A 987 21.11 -31.57 16.09
C VAL A 987 19.60 -31.56 16.32
N SER A 988 18.99 -32.74 16.39
CA SER A 988 17.57 -32.88 16.71
C SER A 988 17.35 -33.72 17.96
N LEU A 989 16.32 -33.34 18.71
CA LEU A 989 15.76 -34.14 19.79
C LEU A 989 14.26 -34.25 19.56
N GLU A 990 13.78 -35.49 19.54
CA GLU A 990 12.40 -35.81 19.18
C GLU A 990 11.81 -36.77 20.21
N ARG A 991 10.56 -36.54 20.57
CA ARG A 991 9.85 -37.35 21.57
C ARG A 991 8.46 -37.69 21.06
N ALA A 992 8.15 -38.97 21.08
CA ALA A 992 6.84 -39.51 20.73
C ALA A 992 6.15 -40.07 21.97
N ARG A 993 4.84 -39.82 22.07
CA ARG A 993 3.93 -40.48 22.99
C ARG A 993 2.82 -41.14 22.18
N VAL A 994 2.76 -42.46 22.21
CA VAL A 994 1.93 -43.25 21.30
C VAL A 994 1.08 -44.27 22.06
N LEU A 995 -0.03 -44.67 21.48
CA LEU A 995 -0.97 -45.62 22.03
C LEU A 995 -1.33 -46.65 20.95
N ASP A 996 -1.05 -47.91 21.23
CA ASP A 996 -1.65 -49.05 20.55
C ASP A 996 -2.85 -49.51 21.39
N ARG A 997 -4.06 -49.42 20.82
CA ARG A 997 -5.34 -49.77 21.46
C ARG A 997 -5.55 -51.28 21.57
N SER A 998 -4.81 -52.08 20.79
CA SER A 998 -4.83 -53.54 20.90
C SER A 998 -3.83 -54.07 21.92
N ALA A 999 -2.83 -53.27 22.29
CA ALA A 999 -1.85 -53.64 23.31
C ALA A 999 -2.35 -53.32 24.72
N THR A 1000 -1.93 -54.10 25.71
CA THR A 1000 -2.25 -53.89 27.13
C THR A 1000 -1.43 -52.77 27.79
N ALA A 1001 -0.34 -52.34 27.14
CA ALA A 1001 0.68 -51.46 27.71
C ALA A 1001 0.27 -49.98 27.86
N GLY A 1002 -0.91 -49.56 27.41
CA GLY A 1002 -1.35 -48.18 27.47
C GLY A 1002 -0.48 -47.24 26.61
N TYR A 1003 -0.29 -45.98 27.06
CA TYR A 1003 0.57 -45.04 26.35
C TYR A 1003 2.06 -45.35 26.57
N GLN A 1004 2.81 -45.49 25.47
CA GLN A 1004 4.25 -45.67 25.45
C GLN A 1004 4.97 -44.39 25.01
N VAL A 1005 6.21 -44.22 25.47
CA VAL A 1005 7.07 -43.07 25.19
C VAL A 1005 8.37 -43.51 24.53
N PHE A 1006 8.75 -42.79 23.49
CA PHE A 1006 9.98 -43.01 22.74
C PHE A 1006 10.70 -41.67 22.52
N THR A 1007 12.02 -41.63 22.74
CA THR A 1007 12.83 -40.43 22.55
C THR A 1007 14.05 -40.75 21.68
N GLY A 1008 14.19 -40.04 20.57
CA GLY A 1008 15.29 -40.16 19.61
C GLY A 1008 16.13 -38.89 19.55
N ALA A 1009 17.43 -39.05 19.33
CA ALA A 1009 18.34 -37.94 19.03
C ALA A 1009 18.96 -38.11 17.65
N GLY A 1010 18.98 -37.02 16.87
CA GLY A 1010 19.55 -36.97 15.54
C GLY A 1010 20.74 -36.03 15.46
N LEU A 1011 21.72 -36.39 14.63
CA LEU A 1011 22.83 -35.55 14.20
C LEU A 1011 22.96 -35.68 12.69
N SER A 1012 22.83 -34.56 11.97
CA SER A 1012 23.16 -34.50 10.55
C SER A 1012 24.24 -33.46 10.28
N GLY A 1013 24.92 -33.63 9.16
CA GLY A 1013 25.77 -32.60 8.62
C GLY A 1013 25.94 -32.69 7.12
N ASN A 1014 26.27 -31.56 6.52
CA ASN A 1014 26.59 -31.49 5.10
C ASN A 1014 27.83 -30.64 4.85
N ILE A 1015 28.49 -30.96 3.74
CA ILE A 1015 29.67 -30.27 3.23
C ILE A 1015 29.55 -30.06 1.72
N ILE A 1016 30.18 -28.99 1.23
CA ILE A 1016 30.30 -28.73 -0.20
C ILE A 1016 31.58 -29.36 -0.71
N GLY A 1017 31.44 -30.39 -1.55
CA GLY A 1017 32.54 -31.11 -2.15
C GLY A 1017 33.01 -30.50 -3.49
N PRO A 1018 34.12 -31.00 -4.05
CA PRO A 1018 34.58 -30.60 -5.38
C PRO A 1018 33.60 -31.01 -6.48
N TRP A 1019 33.79 -30.49 -7.69
CA TRP A 1019 33.05 -30.90 -8.90
C TRP A 1019 31.52 -30.84 -8.78
N GLN A 1020 31.02 -29.76 -8.15
CA GLN A 1020 29.58 -29.50 -8.00
C GLN A 1020 28.85 -30.57 -7.18
N THR A 1021 29.49 -31.07 -6.12
CA THR A 1021 28.92 -32.07 -5.22
C THR A 1021 28.51 -31.51 -3.87
N VAL A 1022 27.40 -32.01 -3.34
CA VAL A 1022 26.95 -31.79 -1.96
C VAL A 1022 26.94 -33.15 -1.27
N ILE A 1023 27.67 -33.28 -0.17
CA ILE A 1023 27.78 -34.52 0.60
C ILE A 1023 27.05 -34.30 1.92
N ALA A 1024 26.08 -35.15 2.21
CA ALA A 1024 25.29 -35.11 3.43
C ALA A 1024 25.35 -36.46 4.16
N ALA A 1025 25.44 -36.41 5.48
CA ALA A 1025 25.36 -37.56 6.35
C ALA A 1025 24.37 -37.25 7.48
N SER A 1026 23.57 -38.23 7.86
CA SER A 1026 22.72 -38.16 9.04
C SER A 1026 22.81 -39.45 9.83
N TYR A 1027 22.73 -39.30 11.15
CA TYR A 1027 22.79 -40.36 12.13
C TYR A 1027 21.68 -40.13 13.16
N GLY A 1028 20.92 -41.17 13.46
CA GLY A 1028 19.90 -41.12 14.50
C GLY A 1028 20.11 -42.25 15.50
N ARG A 1029 19.84 -41.99 16.78
CA ARG A 1029 19.95 -42.97 17.85
C ARG A 1029 18.75 -42.90 18.80
N ALA A 1030 18.21 -44.07 19.12
CA ALA A 1030 17.19 -44.22 20.16
C ALA A 1030 17.84 -44.00 21.54
N VAL A 1031 17.41 -42.96 22.25
CA VAL A 1031 17.96 -42.55 23.56
C VAL A 1031 17.15 -43.15 24.70
N GLN A 1032 15.82 -43.17 24.57
CA GLN A 1032 14.89 -43.74 25.55
C GLN A 1032 13.78 -44.46 24.80
N SER A 1033 13.40 -45.64 25.29
CA SER A 1033 12.30 -46.44 24.76
C SER A 1033 11.64 -47.19 25.93
N ASP A 1034 10.31 -47.20 25.96
CA ASP A 1034 9.57 -48.06 26.90
C ASP A 1034 9.68 -49.56 26.54
N ILE A 1035 10.11 -49.88 25.30
CA ILE A 1035 10.53 -51.22 24.89
C ILE A 1035 12.07 -51.31 25.02
N PRO A 1036 12.63 -52.00 26.05
CA PRO A 1036 14.05 -51.89 26.41
C PRO A 1036 15.03 -52.28 25.30
N GLN A 1037 14.68 -53.28 24.48
CA GLN A 1037 15.54 -53.78 23.38
C GLN A 1037 15.73 -52.78 22.23
N LEU A 1038 14.93 -51.72 22.17
CA LEU A 1038 15.04 -50.66 21.17
C LEU A 1038 15.99 -49.54 21.58
N VAL A 1039 16.41 -49.49 22.86
CA VAL A 1039 17.38 -48.50 23.32
C VAL A 1039 18.70 -48.68 22.58
N GLY A 1040 19.25 -47.60 22.05
CA GLY A 1040 20.52 -47.60 21.32
C GLY A 1040 20.45 -48.08 19.88
N LYS A 1041 19.26 -48.42 19.35
CA LYS A 1041 19.07 -48.63 17.90
C LYS A 1041 19.52 -47.40 17.12
N GLN A 1042 20.08 -47.64 15.95
CA GLN A 1042 20.76 -46.63 15.15
C GLN A 1042 20.23 -46.64 13.72
N GLN A 1043 20.21 -45.47 13.11
CA GLN A 1043 19.94 -45.30 11.69
C GLN A 1043 20.99 -44.37 11.09
N PHE A 1044 21.31 -44.57 9.81
CA PHE A 1044 22.14 -43.63 9.09
C PHE A 1044 21.70 -43.48 7.63
N LEU A 1045 21.90 -42.29 7.10
CA LEU A 1045 21.71 -41.96 5.69
C LEU A 1045 22.91 -41.15 5.23
N PHE A 1046 23.54 -41.60 4.15
CA PHE A 1046 24.63 -40.92 3.48
C PHE A 1046 24.26 -40.65 2.03
N THR A 1047 24.41 -39.41 1.58
CA THR A 1047 24.02 -38.98 0.23
C THR A 1047 25.08 -38.06 -0.36
N ILE A 1048 25.38 -38.29 -1.64
CA ILE A 1048 26.18 -37.44 -2.51
C ILE A 1048 25.28 -37.01 -3.66
N LEU A 1049 25.00 -35.71 -3.72
CA LEU A 1049 24.29 -35.09 -4.84
C LEU A 1049 25.31 -34.43 -5.77
N LYS A 1050 25.21 -34.66 -7.08
CA LYS A 1050 25.99 -33.99 -8.11
C LYS A 1050 25.06 -33.17 -9.00
N LEU A 1051 25.38 -31.88 -9.13
CA LEU A 1051 24.73 -30.93 -10.02
C LEU A 1051 25.46 -30.93 -11.37
N PHE A 1052 24.73 -30.86 -12.49
CA PHE A 1052 25.27 -30.77 -13.85
C PHE A 1052 25.02 -29.42 -14.49
#